data_AF-A0A7C2PMW2-F1
#
_entry.id   AF-A0A7C2PMW2-F1
#
_cell.length_a   1.000
_cell.length_b   1.000
_cell.length_c   1.000
_cell.angle_alpha   90.00
_cell.angle_beta   90.00
_cell.angle_gamma   90.00
#
_symmetry.space_group_name_H-M   'P 1'
#
loop_
_entity.id
_entity.type
_entity.pdbx_description
1 polymer ?
#
loop_
_entity_poly.entity_id
_entity_poly.type
_entity_poly.pdbx_seq_one_letter_code
_entity_poly.pdbx_strand_id
1 'polypeptide(L)'
;MRRLCLFFAVAALLVVAAPATWAQPSTGLILHQRPDGVEIVWTADQSSEPQRLLLYLTADASPSPVLRELQDQPLNRPLALPSLPTVVVDGEPRPPLPSFAPAPPTAPLRLLGEGYRQGMRLALYEISPYYRAPNGPRQALWLRAFVAGAMLAPTHHQPAVGLSSAPLPDPIATRPAWTIDVSAEGIQEIDANTLRSLGLDLDQVALTQLRLYRAGRTLPLEPVIGGASVTALRFYAPPPGDRWSASDRYWLTVEPGASLNLMASRTAQPQAGDVPAGITVSGSGPDETPTIYESTLAGFDGDYFFRRQLDASAGAPVSTTLTITPTLPFATSGSMQVTFELATLVRHSGTHRLRVAAGNGWSTSLEWSGHGSHRADITLPSPTTVLTLTLDPISGIDRIYLDRLLYQAPAQINLTSAGAIFSGQAGRFAYPLTGMAPGSAVYDISDPYQPVRLHFSGTTFADDAPAPRRYLVTGSATLHTPLVARHNPVDVTTPRQARAIYIAPRALIGELEPLLARRQAQGWSPLAIAVEDVYAGWSGGEPDPRAIRDFLRYAAATWSPAPEAVILVGDGSSDPRDYLRRGWPTLIPPYLAEVDPWLGETACEVCFAQLDGDDPTAETLFQADLWIGRLPVKTAEELRRLVAKMLAYEQSRGAWQRHAVYLADNPDSSGDFAAMLDDAIGLQPSQTSTTRVYYNPDGGEGRIADANLARQQAFAAFNQGAGLLVYAGHGLQFQWAFTAFGVDEPFLLNVDTATDLRNGSALPVVLSMTCLTGAFQHPSFRGTTIDEALVLNPDGGAIAAWSSSGFGVAYGHRQLLLGFVEALWSWHATSPPPLGHLVAAGYAELAASGEAPASLRTFLLLGDPLTPVAARPLYRVDVPLLQR
;
A
#
# COMPACT_ATOMS: atom_id res chain seq x y z
N MET A 1 -16.44 43.83 71.48
CA MET A 1 -17.52 42.82 71.65
C MET A 1 -18.09 42.48 70.27
N ARG A 2 -18.08 41.17 69.94
CA ARG A 2 -18.84 40.43 68.89
C ARG A 2 -18.53 40.78 67.42
N ARG A 3 -17.69 39.98 66.74
CA ARG A 3 -17.95 38.67 66.07
C ARG A 3 -18.85 38.78 64.83
N LEU A 4 -18.29 38.59 63.63
CA LEU A 4 -18.54 37.39 62.82
C LEU A 4 -17.47 37.24 61.72
N CYS A 5 -16.82 36.08 61.68
CA CYS A 5 -15.96 35.60 60.61
C CYS A 5 -16.82 35.11 59.43
N LEU A 6 -16.31 35.18 58.19
CA LEU A 6 -16.26 34.02 57.30
C LEU A 6 -15.24 34.26 56.17
N PHE A 7 -14.31 33.31 56.05
CA PHE A 7 -13.37 33.15 54.94
C PHE A 7 -14.11 32.71 53.67
N PHE A 8 -13.69 33.20 52.50
CA PHE A 8 -13.74 32.42 51.26
C PHE A 8 -12.49 32.72 50.42
N ALA A 9 -11.61 31.73 50.35
CA ALA A 9 -10.58 31.63 49.33
C ALA A 9 -11.25 31.09 48.06
N VAL A 10 -11.16 31.82 46.94
CA VAL A 10 -11.58 31.33 45.62
C VAL A 10 -10.33 30.80 44.94
N ALA A 11 -10.19 29.48 44.93
CA ALA A 11 -9.30 28.76 44.03
C ALA A 11 -9.90 28.82 42.62
N ALA A 12 -9.23 29.51 41.70
CA ALA A 12 -9.55 29.47 40.28
C ALA A 12 -9.08 28.11 39.72
N LEU A 13 -10.00 27.15 39.62
CA LEU A 13 -9.82 25.95 38.80
C LEU A 13 -9.92 26.36 37.33
N LEU A 14 -8.77 26.38 36.63
CA LEU A 14 -8.69 26.27 35.19
C LEU A 14 -9.24 24.89 34.79
N VAL A 15 -10.53 24.84 34.45
CA VAL A 15 -11.10 23.71 33.72
C VAL A 15 -10.66 23.86 32.27
N VAL A 16 -9.64 23.10 31.89
CA VAL A 16 -9.36 22.81 30.48
C VAL A 16 -10.59 22.08 29.96
N ALA A 17 -11.31 22.70 29.03
CA ALA A 17 -12.43 22.06 28.36
C ALA A 17 -11.93 20.79 27.66
N ALA A 18 -12.45 19.63 28.07
CA ALA A 18 -12.33 18.41 27.30
C ALA A 18 -13.01 18.63 25.93
N PRO A 19 -12.48 18.06 24.83
CA PRO A 19 -13.12 18.20 23.52
C PRO A 19 -14.54 17.61 23.61
N ALA A 20 -15.48 18.32 22.97
CA ALA A 20 -16.84 17.86 22.78
C ALA A 20 -16.84 16.42 22.25
N THR A 21 -17.72 15.59 22.78
CA THR A 21 -17.98 14.25 22.24
C THR A 21 -18.28 14.38 20.75
N TRP A 22 -17.55 13.64 19.92
CA TRP A 22 -17.51 13.72 18.44
C TRP A 22 -18.78 13.23 17.73
N ALA A 23 -19.90 13.17 18.46
CA ALA A 23 -21.23 13.07 17.91
C ALA A 23 -22.12 13.96 18.78
N GLN A 24 -22.68 15.02 18.18
CA GLN A 24 -23.70 15.83 18.83
C GLN A 24 -24.86 14.90 19.25
N PRO A 25 -25.47 15.09 20.43
CA PRO A 25 -26.76 14.46 20.70
C PRO A 25 -27.77 15.01 19.67
N SER A 26 -28.05 14.20 18.65
CA SER A 26 -29.16 14.39 17.75
C SER A 26 -30.47 14.43 18.54
N THR A 27 -31.48 15.11 18.00
CA THR A 27 -32.80 15.20 18.63
C THR A 27 -33.28 13.81 19.04
N GLY A 28 -33.62 13.65 20.32
CA GLY A 28 -34.13 12.38 20.86
C GLY A 28 -33.09 11.37 21.36
N LEU A 29 -31.77 11.61 21.20
CA LEU A 29 -30.71 10.75 21.74
C LEU A 29 -30.17 11.28 23.08
N ILE A 30 -30.14 10.42 24.11
CA ILE A 30 -29.57 10.71 25.42
C ILE A 30 -28.61 9.57 25.82
N LEU A 31 -27.40 9.95 26.23
CA LEU A 31 -26.38 9.04 26.73
C LEU A 31 -26.17 9.25 28.23
N HIS A 32 -26.26 8.17 29.02
CA HIS A 32 -26.04 8.20 30.46
C HIS A 32 -24.82 7.35 30.83
N GLN A 33 -23.76 8.00 31.33
CA GLN A 33 -22.64 7.28 31.93
C GLN A 33 -23.11 6.54 33.20
N ARG A 34 -22.85 5.24 33.26
CA ARG A 34 -23.04 4.37 34.43
C ARG A 34 -21.66 3.86 34.91
N PRO A 35 -21.53 3.34 36.14
CA PRO A 35 -20.26 2.83 36.65
C PRO A 35 -19.67 1.67 35.83
N ASP A 36 -20.54 0.89 35.17
CA ASP A 36 -20.22 -0.33 34.44
C ASP A 36 -20.46 -0.21 32.92
N GLY A 37 -20.72 1.00 32.39
CA GLY A 37 -20.95 1.20 30.96
C GLY A 37 -21.72 2.47 30.61
N VAL A 38 -22.31 2.51 29.41
CA VAL A 38 -23.15 3.61 28.93
C VAL A 38 -24.55 3.10 28.64
N GLU A 39 -25.56 3.76 29.21
CA GLU A 39 -26.97 3.55 28.85
C GLU A 39 -27.35 4.53 27.73
N ILE A 40 -27.96 4.01 26.67
CA ILE A 40 -28.39 4.74 25.48
C ILE A 40 -29.91 4.76 25.48
N VAL A 41 -30.51 5.95 25.46
CA VAL A 41 -31.95 6.14 25.32
C VAL A 41 -32.20 6.95 24.06
N TRP A 42 -33.03 6.44 23.17
CA TRP A 42 -33.35 7.11 21.91
C TRP A 42 -34.84 7.13 21.64
N THR A 43 -35.33 8.26 21.14
CA THR A 43 -36.71 8.46 20.69
C THR A 43 -36.69 8.92 19.24
N ALA A 44 -37.51 8.32 18.39
CA ALA A 44 -37.65 8.73 17.00
C ALA A 44 -38.12 10.19 16.92
N ASP A 45 -37.45 10.98 16.10
CA ASP A 45 -37.91 12.30 15.68
C ASP A 45 -38.63 12.18 14.33
N GLN A 46 -38.89 13.31 13.66
CA GLN A 46 -39.45 13.29 12.31
C GLN A 46 -38.43 12.87 11.24
N SER A 47 -37.15 12.71 11.59
CA SER A 47 -36.10 12.32 10.66
C SER A 47 -36.13 10.81 10.41
N SER A 48 -35.89 10.44 9.16
CA SER A 48 -35.67 9.05 8.75
C SER A 48 -34.21 8.61 8.83
N GLU A 49 -33.29 9.54 9.12
CA GLU A 49 -31.86 9.32 8.98
C GLU A 49 -31.27 8.51 10.15
N PRO A 50 -30.34 7.58 9.89
CA PRO A 50 -29.57 6.94 10.94
C PRO A 50 -28.81 7.96 11.80
N GLN A 51 -28.78 7.73 13.11
CA GLN A 51 -27.98 8.53 14.05
C GLN A 51 -26.76 7.72 14.48
N ARG A 52 -25.59 8.34 14.56
CA ARG A 52 -24.34 7.66 14.91
C ARG A 52 -23.73 8.24 16.16
N LEU A 53 -23.08 7.38 16.95
CA LEU A 53 -22.44 7.78 18.20
C LEU A 53 -21.17 6.94 18.44
N LEU A 54 -20.12 7.62 18.88
CA LEU A 54 -18.83 7.01 19.19
C LEU A 54 -18.71 6.81 20.71
N LEU A 55 -18.33 5.61 21.14
CA LEU A 55 -18.02 5.31 22.55
C LEU A 55 -16.58 4.81 22.67
N TYR A 56 -15.99 5.05 23.84
CA TYR A 56 -14.74 4.43 24.24
C TYR A 56 -15.03 3.13 24.98
N LEU A 57 -14.25 2.09 24.74
CA LEU A 57 -14.42 0.79 25.38
C LEU A 57 -13.22 0.44 26.25
N THR A 58 -13.44 -0.21 27.39
CA THR A 58 -12.34 -0.88 28.11
C THR A 58 -11.82 -2.06 27.29
N ALA A 59 -10.56 -2.46 27.50
CA ALA A 59 -9.93 -3.57 26.75
C ALA A 59 -10.80 -4.85 26.73
N ASP A 60 -11.37 -5.24 27.87
CA ASP A 60 -12.19 -6.45 28.02
C ASP A 60 -13.70 -6.23 27.77
N ALA A 61 -14.13 -5.04 27.34
CA ALA A 61 -15.54 -4.77 27.09
C ALA A 61 -16.07 -5.57 25.90
N SER A 62 -17.33 -6.02 26.01
CA SER A 62 -18.06 -6.49 24.83
C SER A 62 -18.51 -5.28 24.02
N PRO A 63 -18.17 -5.20 22.72
CA PRO A 63 -18.58 -4.07 21.88
C PRO A 63 -20.05 -4.16 21.47
N SER A 64 -20.71 -5.30 21.70
CA SER A 64 -22.11 -5.53 21.32
C SER A 64 -23.07 -4.76 22.23
N PRO A 65 -23.96 -3.91 21.68
CA PRO A 65 -24.96 -3.23 22.49
C PRO A 65 -26.06 -4.21 22.90
N VAL A 66 -26.49 -4.13 24.17
CA VAL A 66 -27.61 -4.91 24.70
C VAL A 66 -28.88 -4.06 24.65
N LEU A 67 -29.77 -4.38 23.72
CA LEU A 67 -31.10 -3.76 23.64
C LEU A 67 -31.97 -4.27 24.81
N ARG A 68 -32.32 -3.39 25.73
CA ARG A 68 -33.10 -3.72 26.93
C ARG A 68 -34.60 -3.55 26.69
N GLU A 69 -34.98 -2.49 26.00
CA GLU A 69 -36.37 -2.18 25.66
C GLU A 69 -36.44 -1.58 24.25
N LEU A 70 -37.50 -1.93 23.52
CA LEU A 70 -37.75 -1.46 22.14
C LEU A 70 -39.26 -1.29 21.93
N GLN A 71 -39.64 -0.14 21.37
CA GLN A 71 -40.95 0.10 20.80
C GLN A 71 -40.79 0.32 19.30
N ASP A 72 -41.48 -0.48 18.49
CA ASP A 72 -41.37 -0.47 17.04
C ASP A 72 -42.72 -0.78 16.36
N GLN A 73 -42.79 -0.59 15.04
CA GLN A 73 -43.96 -0.93 14.23
C GLN A 73 -43.56 -1.57 12.88
N PRO A 74 -44.41 -2.43 12.28
CA PRO A 74 -44.16 -2.97 10.94
C PRO A 74 -44.04 -1.87 9.89
N LEU A 75 -43.11 -2.03 8.95
CA LEU A 75 -42.91 -1.12 7.83
C LEU A 75 -43.51 -1.72 6.56
N ASN A 76 -44.52 -1.07 5.96
CA ASN A 76 -45.20 -1.57 4.76
C ASN A 76 -44.48 -1.23 3.44
N ARG A 77 -43.19 -0.88 3.51
CA ARG A 77 -42.34 -0.57 2.35
C ARG A 77 -40.99 -1.30 2.45
N PRO A 78 -40.31 -1.57 1.32
CA PRO A 78 -38.95 -2.08 1.35
C PRO A 78 -38.03 -1.12 2.11
N LEU A 79 -36.99 -1.68 2.74
CA LEU A 79 -35.91 -0.87 3.31
C LEU A 79 -35.07 -0.32 2.16
N ALA A 80 -34.91 1.00 2.13
CA ALA A 80 -33.86 1.61 1.33
C ALA A 80 -32.52 1.22 1.95
N LEU A 81 -31.61 0.69 1.14
CA LEU A 81 -30.24 0.44 1.56
C LEU A 81 -29.36 1.56 1.01
N PRO A 82 -28.58 2.26 1.85
CA PRO A 82 -27.50 3.05 1.32
C PRO A 82 -26.56 2.08 0.58
N SER A 83 -26.34 2.30 -0.72
CA SER A 83 -25.41 1.49 -1.52
C SER A 83 -24.42 2.40 -2.20
N LEU A 84 -23.15 2.00 -2.23
CA LEU A 84 -22.17 2.61 -3.10
C LEU A 84 -22.63 2.47 -4.56
N PRO A 85 -22.46 3.52 -5.39
CA PRO A 85 -22.88 3.47 -6.79
C PRO A 85 -22.06 2.47 -7.60
N THR A 86 -22.61 2.02 -8.73
CA THR A 86 -21.81 1.38 -9.78
C THR A 86 -21.06 2.48 -10.54
N VAL A 87 -19.74 2.35 -10.63
CA VAL A 87 -18.90 3.27 -11.42
C VAL A 87 -18.68 2.70 -12.82
N VAL A 88 -18.35 3.52 -13.80
CA VAL A 88 -18.00 3.07 -15.15
C VAL A 88 -16.53 3.35 -15.38
N VAL A 89 -15.75 2.31 -15.68
CA VAL A 89 -14.33 2.40 -15.99
C VAL A 89 -14.11 1.82 -17.38
N ASP A 90 -13.55 2.59 -18.30
CA ASP A 90 -13.33 2.20 -19.70
C ASP A 90 -14.58 1.66 -20.41
N GLY A 91 -15.75 2.20 -20.06
CA GLY A 91 -17.05 1.79 -20.61
C GLY A 91 -17.66 0.54 -19.96
N GLU A 92 -16.99 -0.07 -18.98
CA GLU A 92 -17.47 -1.24 -18.25
C GLU A 92 -18.03 -0.84 -16.86
N PRO A 93 -19.26 -1.27 -16.51
CA PRO A 93 -19.83 -1.02 -15.19
C PRO A 93 -19.13 -1.88 -14.13
N ARG A 94 -18.56 -1.23 -13.13
CA ARG A 94 -17.93 -1.84 -11.95
C ARG A 94 -18.81 -1.61 -10.72
N PRO A 95 -19.63 -2.59 -10.29
CA PRO A 95 -20.29 -2.51 -9.00
C PRO A 95 -19.24 -2.61 -7.87
N PRO A 96 -19.55 -2.09 -6.67
CA PRO A 96 -18.71 -2.28 -5.50
C PRO A 96 -18.38 -3.76 -5.27
N LEU A 97 -17.14 -4.03 -4.86
CA LEU A 97 -16.67 -5.35 -4.49
C LEU A 97 -17.52 -5.91 -3.34
N PRO A 98 -17.83 -7.23 -3.31
CA PRO A 98 -18.75 -7.82 -2.34
C PRO A 98 -18.40 -7.53 -0.88
N SER A 99 -17.11 -7.41 -0.55
CA SER A 99 -16.61 -7.06 0.79
C SER A 99 -17.01 -5.66 1.26
N PHE A 100 -17.35 -4.75 0.34
CA PHE A 100 -17.75 -3.37 0.62
C PHE A 100 -19.27 -3.15 0.49
N ALA A 101 -20.03 -4.17 0.10
CA ALA A 101 -21.48 -4.06 -0.04
C ALA A 101 -22.15 -4.04 1.35
N PRO A 102 -22.86 -2.96 1.73
CA PRO A 102 -23.46 -2.85 3.05
C PRO A 102 -24.66 -3.81 3.19
N ALA A 103 -24.69 -4.54 4.29
CA ALA A 103 -25.84 -5.36 4.67
C ALA A 103 -26.94 -4.50 5.32
N PRO A 104 -28.24 -4.85 5.15
CA PRO A 104 -29.32 -4.17 5.85
C PRO A 104 -29.15 -4.27 7.37
N PRO A 105 -29.44 -3.19 8.13
CA PRO A 105 -29.42 -3.27 9.58
C PRO A 105 -30.44 -4.31 10.04
N THR A 106 -30.01 -5.23 10.89
CA THR A 106 -30.85 -6.31 11.45
C THR A 106 -31.46 -5.94 12.80
N ALA A 107 -31.03 -4.82 13.38
CA ALA A 107 -31.48 -4.26 14.65
C ALA A 107 -31.49 -2.72 14.58
N PRO A 108 -32.30 -2.04 15.41
CA PRO A 108 -32.38 -0.58 15.41
C PRO A 108 -31.20 0.10 16.11
N LEU A 109 -30.37 -0.65 16.83
CA LEU A 109 -29.07 -0.22 17.33
C LEU A 109 -28.06 -1.32 17.01
N ARG A 110 -26.97 -0.96 16.34
CA ARG A 110 -25.90 -1.89 15.96
C ARG A 110 -24.53 -1.26 16.11
N LEU A 111 -23.53 -2.10 16.28
CA LEU A 111 -22.12 -1.73 16.09
C LEU A 111 -21.86 -1.63 14.59
N LEU A 112 -21.34 -0.48 14.12
CA LEU A 112 -20.84 -0.32 12.76
C LEU A 112 -19.39 -0.78 12.62
N GLY A 113 -18.58 -0.46 13.62
CA GLY A 113 -17.19 -0.88 13.64
C GLY A 113 -16.50 -0.56 14.95
N GLU A 114 -15.37 -1.22 15.16
CA GLU A 114 -14.45 -0.98 16.25
C GLU A 114 -13.01 -0.92 15.74
N GLY A 115 -12.16 -0.23 16.50
CA GLY A 115 -10.74 -0.07 16.22
C GLY A 115 -10.02 0.62 17.36
N TYR A 116 -8.74 0.89 17.19
CA TYR A 116 -7.91 1.52 18.19
C TYR A 116 -7.26 2.80 17.65
N ARG A 117 -7.01 3.74 18.55
CA ARG A 117 -6.21 4.93 18.28
C ARG A 117 -5.41 5.29 19.51
N GLN A 118 -4.09 5.23 19.41
CA GLN A 118 -3.14 5.52 20.48
C GLN A 118 -3.46 4.72 21.76
N GLY A 119 -3.83 3.45 21.58
CA GLY A 119 -4.23 2.54 22.66
C GLY A 119 -5.65 2.76 23.21
N MET A 120 -6.41 3.71 22.68
CA MET A 120 -7.82 3.88 23.02
C MET A 120 -8.69 3.02 22.10
N ARG A 121 -9.45 2.09 22.68
CA ARG A 121 -10.45 1.30 21.93
C ARG A 121 -11.70 2.13 21.69
N LEU A 122 -12.09 2.23 20.42
CA LEU A 122 -13.20 3.02 19.93
C LEU A 122 -14.24 2.11 19.30
N ALA A 123 -15.52 2.43 19.49
CA ALA A 123 -16.62 1.74 18.86
C ALA A 123 -17.65 2.74 18.32
N LEU A 124 -17.96 2.62 17.03
CA LEU A 124 -18.97 3.41 16.35
C LEU A 124 -20.28 2.62 16.33
N TYR A 125 -21.33 3.21 16.88
CA TYR A 125 -22.68 2.65 16.88
C TYR A 125 -23.59 3.45 15.96
N GLU A 126 -24.54 2.76 15.35
CA GLU A 126 -25.61 3.36 14.56
C GLU A 126 -26.97 2.97 15.13
N ILE A 127 -27.79 3.98 15.33
CA ILE A 127 -29.22 3.86 15.57
C ILE A 127 -29.91 4.01 14.22
N SER A 128 -30.45 2.92 13.70
CA SER A 128 -31.19 2.90 12.42
C SER A 128 -32.70 2.93 12.71
N PRO A 129 -33.41 4.03 12.39
CA PRO A 129 -34.87 4.09 12.58
C PRO A 129 -35.61 2.99 11.82
N TYR A 130 -35.05 2.50 10.70
CA TYR A 130 -35.60 1.39 9.92
C TYR A 130 -34.61 0.23 9.86
N TYR A 131 -35.11 -0.99 10.09
CA TYR A 131 -34.27 -2.19 10.12
C TYR A 131 -35.07 -3.44 9.74
N ARG A 132 -34.36 -4.53 9.44
CA ARG A 132 -34.93 -5.83 9.03
C ARG A 132 -34.94 -6.79 10.22
N ALA A 133 -36.10 -6.92 10.86
CA ALA A 133 -36.34 -7.96 11.85
C ALA A 133 -36.60 -9.32 11.17
N PRO A 134 -36.52 -10.45 11.90
CA PRO A 134 -36.82 -11.78 11.35
C PRO A 134 -38.23 -11.91 10.74
N ASN A 135 -39.18 -11.11 11.21
CA ASN A 135 -40.57 -11.09 10.73
C ASN A 135 -40.85 -10.00 9.66
N GLY A 136 -39.83 -9.31 9.17
CA GLY A 136 -39.94 -8.29 8.12
C GLY A 136 -39.34 -6.93 8.51
N PRO A 137 -39.43 -5.95 7.61
CA PRO A 137 -38.94 -4.60 7.87
C PRO A 137 -39.78 -3.90 8.94
N ARG A 138 -39.13 -3.16 9.85
CA ARG A 138 -39.74 -2.46 10.98
C ARG A 138 -39.18 -1.05 11.11
N GLN A 139 -39.94 -0.18 11.78
CA GLN A 139 -39.53 1.16 12.18
C GLN A 139 -39.46 1.21 13.71
N ALA A 140 -38.31 1.56 14.27
CA ALA A 140 -38.16 1.85 15.69
C ALA A 140 -38.74 3.24 16.02
N LEU A 141 -39.48 3.32 17.13
CA LEU A 141 -40.08 4.54 17.65
C LEU A 141 -39.36 5.01 18.92
N TRP A 142 -38.86 4.06 19.71
CA TRP A 142 -38.13 4.33 20.93
C TRP A 142 -37.29 3.11 21.32
N LEU A 143 -36.11 3.33 21.89
CA LEU A 143 -35.28 2.25 22.45
C LEU A 143 -34.54 2.67 23.71
N ARG A 144 -34.22 1.67 24.53
CA ARG A 144 -33.24 1.75 25.61
C ARG A 144 -32.28 0.59 25.51
N ALA A 145 -30.99 0.90 25.47
CA ALA A 145 -29.91 -0.05 25.34
C ALA A 145 -28.78 0.23 26.33
N PHE A 146 -27.86 -0.73 26.47
CA PHE A 146 -26.70 -0.59 27.33
C PHE A 146 -25.47 -1.21 26.69
N VAL A 147 -24.34 -0.52 26.78
CA VAL A 147 -23.03 -1.02 26.35
C VAL A 147 -22.16 -1.16 27.58
N ALA A 148 -21.87 -2.40 27.96
CA ALA A 148 -21.06 -2.70 29.15
C ALA A 148 -19.59 -2.33 28.92
N GLY A 149 -18.95 -1.71 29.91
CA GLY A 149 -17.56 -1.25 29.83
C GLY A 149 -17.34 -0.05 28.90
N ALA A 150 -18.41 0.57 28.39
CA ALA A 150 -18.31 1.78 27.58
C ALA A 150 -18.15 3.06 28.41
N MET A 151 -17.56 4.08 27.79
CA MET A 151 -17.33 5.40 28.38
C MET A 151 -17.61 6.50 27.37
N LEU A 152 -18.12 7.64 27.86
CA LEU A 152 -18.35 8.84 27.04
C LEU A 152 -17.08 9.66 26.79
N ALA A 153 -16.06 9.47 27.63
CA ALA A 153 -14.78 10.13 27.53
C ALA A 153 -13.66 9.09 27.66
N PRO A 154 -12.50 9.30 27.01
CA PRO A 154 -11.38 8.39 27.14
C PRO A 154 -10.86 8.38 28.59
N THR A 155 -10.46 7.21 29.07
CA THR A 155 -9.61 7.09 30.27
C THR A 155 -8.15 7.11 29.86
N HIS A 156 -7.24 7.37 30.83
CA HIS A 156 -5.79 7.45 30.62
C HIS A 156 -5.29 6.38 29.63
N HIS A 157 -4.40 6.78 28.70
CA HIS A 157 -3.82 5.90 27.68
C HIS A 157 -3.36 4.59 28.30
N GLN A 158 -4.01 3.49 27.93
CA GLN A 158 -3.45 2.17 28.15
C GLN A 158 -2.57 1.83 26.94
N PRO A 159 -1.42 1.15 27.14
CA PRO A 159 -0.64 0.66 26.01
C PRO A 159 -1.52 -0.28 25.19
N ALA A 160 -1.59 -0.03 23.89
CA ALA A 160 -2.38 -0.83 22.98
C ALA A 160 -1.85 -2.28 22.96
N VAL A 161 -2.76 -3.27 23.04
CA VAL A 161 -2.37 -4.69 23.06
C VAL A 161 -1.55 -5.06 21.81
N GLY A 162 -1.87 -4.45 20.66
CA GLY A 162 -1.19 -4.69 19.38
C GLY A 162 0.23 -4.11 19.29
N LEU A 163 0.56 -3.07 20.05
CA LEU A 163 1.92 -2.52 20.08
C LEU A 163 2.89 -3.42 20.84
N SER A 164 2.39 -4.23 21.79
CA SER A 164 3.22 -5.14 22.58
C SER A 164 3.78 -6.33 21.79
N SER A 165 3.18 -6.65 20.64
CA SER A 165 3.65 -7.70 19.72
C SER A 165 4.50 -7.15 18.57
N ALA A 166 4.94 -5.89 18.62
CA ALA A 166 5.81 -5.32 17.59
C ALA A 166 7.10 -6.15 17.44
N PRO A 167 7.44 -6.58 16.22
CA PRO A 167 8.63 -7.42 16.02
C PRO A 167 9.91 -6.62 16.32
N LEU A 168 10.84 -7.26 17.02
CA LEU A 168 12.18 -6.72 17.25
C LEU A 168 12.98 -6.74 15.94
N PRO A 169 13.90 -5.79 15.72
CA PRO A 169 14.75 -5.81 14.54
C PRO A 169 15.67 -7.04 14.53
N ASP A 170 15.96 -7.55 13.34
CA ASP A 170 16.91 -8.62 13.10
C ASP A 170 18.31 -8.19 13.62
N PRO A 171 18.92 -8.98 14.53
CA PRO A 171 20.26 -8.67 15.03
C PRO A 171 21.34 -8.60 13.95
N ILE A 172 21.09 -9.10 12.74
CA ILE A 172 22.02 -8.97 11.60
C ILE A 172 22.20 -7.51 11.16
N ALA A 173 21.17 -6.67 11.30
CA ALA A 173 21.22 -5.25 10.95
C ALA A 173 22.26 -4.47 11.77
N THR A 174 22.56 -4.94 12.99
CA THR A 174 23.41 -4.26 13.98
C THR A 174 24.85 -4.78 14.06
N ARG A 175 25.23 -5.75 13.22
CA ARG A 175 26.58 -6.36 13.24
C ARG A 175 27.28 -6.26 11.88
N PRO A 176 28.63 -6.27 11.84
CA PRO A 176 29.37 -6.29 10.58
C PRO A 176 28.99 -7.50 9.71
N ALA A 177 28.65 -7.24 8.46
CA ALA A 177 28.19 -8.25 7.51
C ALA A 177 28.49 -7.81 6.07
N TRP A 178 28.22 -8.69 5.11
CA TRP A 178 28.22 -8.40 3.68
C TRP A 178 26.87 -8.79 3.10
N THR A 179 26.22 -7.87 2.39
CA THR A 179 25.00 -8.16 1.65
C THR A 179 25.37 -8.75 0.30
N ILE A 180 24.61 -9.73 -0.16
CA ILE A 180 24.79 -10.42 -1.43
C ILE A 180 23.44 -10.39 -2.16
N ASP A 181 23.33 -9.62 -3.23
CA ASP A 181 22.12 -9.49 -4.03
C ASP A 181 22.14 -10.46 -5.20
N VAL A 182 21.15 -11.35 -5.26
CA VAL A 182 21.02 -12.47 -6.19
C VAL A 182 19.86 -12.22 -7.14
N SER A 183 20.12 -12.22 -8.45
CA SER A 183 19.13 -11.92 -9.49
C SER A 183 18.73 -13.10 -10.37
N ALA A 184 19.26 -14.30 -10.13
CA ALA A 184 18.90 -15.52 -10.87
C ALA A 184 19.03 -16.80 -10.02
N GLU A 185 18.17 -17.80 -10.29
CA GLU A 185 18.27 -19.15 -9.70
C GLU A 185 19.59 -19.79 -10.12
N GLY A 186 20.28 -20.45 -9.19
CA GLY A 186 21.45 -21.26 -9.50
C GLY A 186 22.56 -21.13 -8.47
N ILE A 187 23.75 -21.60 -8.84
CA ILE A 187 24.95 -21.46 -8.03
C ILE A 187 25.45 -20.03 -8.15
N GLN A 188 25.60 -19.37 -7.02
CA GLN A 188 26.20 -18.05 -6.91
C GLN A 188 27.68 -18.24 -6.55
N GLU A 189 28.59 -17.60 -7.28
CA GLU A 189 30.02 -17.63 -7.03
C GLU A 189 30.54 -16.23 -6.71
N ILE A 190 31.13 -16.10 -5.53
CA ILE A 190 31.75 -14.87 -5.05
C ILE A 190 33.26 -15.04 -5.06
N ASP A 191 33.95 -14.26 -5.89
CA ASP A 191 35.41 -14.25 -5.96
C ASP A 191 36.03 -13.77 -4.63
N ALA A 192 37.10 -14.44 -4.19
CA ALA A 192 37.78 -14.09 -2.95
C ALA A 192 38.42 -12.70 -2.98
N ASN A 193 38.84 -12.19 -4.15
CA ASN A 193 39.37 -10.82 -4.25
C ASN A 193 38.26 -9.78 -4.11
N THR A 194 37.05 -10.07 -4.57
CA THR A 194 35.87 -9.22 -4.33
C THR A 194 35.64 -9.09 -2.82
N LEU A 195 35.57 -10.21 -2.10
CA LEU A 195 35.42 -10.21 -0.63
C LEU A 195 36.58 -9.48 0.06
N ARG A 196 37.81 -9.70 -0.37
CA ARG A 196 39.00 -9.02 0.17
C ARG A 196 38.94 -7.51 -0.03
N SER A 197 38.48 -7.05 -1.21
CA SER A 197 38.28 -5.62 -1.49
C SER A 197 37.20 -4.97 -0.61
N LEU A 198 36.26 -5.78 -0.12
CA LEU A 198 35.20 -5.39 0.82
C LEU A 198 35.58 -5.65 2.28
N GLY A 199 36.84 -5.99 2.56
CA GLY A 199 37.38 -6.17 3.92
C GLY A 199 37.17 -7.55 4.54
N LEU A 200 36.84 -8.58 3.75
CA LEU A 200 36.82 -9.99 4.19
C LEU A 200 37.93 -10.79 3.50
N ASP A 201 39.03 -11.04 4.22
CA ASP A 201 40.12 -11.88 3.72
C ASP A 201 39.92 -13.34 4.14
N LEU A 202 39.60 -14.21 3.17
CA LEU A 202 39.31 -15.62 3.43
C LEU A 202 40.54 -16.42 3.87
N ASP A 203 41.76 -15.90 3.68
CA ASP A 203 42.98 -16.51 4.21
C ASP A 203 43.18 -16.21 5.72
N GLN A 204 42.45 -15.22 6.25
CA GLN A 204 42.52 -14.79 7.66
C GLN A 204 41.33 -15.23 8.50
N VAL A 205 40.23 -15.63 7.86
CA VAL A 205 38.99 -16.06 8.52
C VAL A 205 38.77 -17.55 8.31
N ALA A 206 38.62 -18.29 9.40
CA ALA A 206 38.34 -19.72 9.31
C ALA A 206 36.95 -19.94 8.68
N LEU A 207 36.83 -20.87 7.73
CA LEU A 207 35.55 -21.21 7.07
C LEU A 207 34.45 -21.62 8.06
N THR A 208 34.81 -22.17 9.22
CA THR A 208 33.87 -22.51 10.31
C THR A 208 33.16 -21.28 10.89
N GLN A 209 33.77 -20.10 10.78
CA GLN A 209 33.21 -18.84 11.27
C GLN A 209 32.28 -18.18 10.26
N LEU A 210 32.27 -18.61 8.99
CA LEU A 210 31.41 -17.99 7.99
C LEU A 210 29.96 -18.49 8.12
N ARG A 211 29.02 -17.57 7.96
CA ARG A 211 27.58 -17.85 7.96
C ARG A 211 26.87 -17.05 6.89
N LEU A 212 26.12 -17.75 6.04
CA LEU A 212 25.24 -17.16 5.04
C LEU A 212 23.80 -17.25 5.53
N TYR A 213 23.07 -16.14 5.53
CA TYR A 213 21.67 -16.06 5.94
C TYR A 213 20.77 -15.54 4.83
N ARG A 214 19.52 -16.02 4.81
CA ARG A 214 18.38 -15.40 4.11
C ARG A 214 17.10 -15.63 4.90
N ALA A 215 16.32 -14.59 5.13
CA ALA A 215 15.05 -14.65 5.86
C ALA A 215 15.14 -15.48 7.17
N GLY A 216 16.15 -15.19 7.99
CA GLY A 216 16.40 -15.88 9.26
C GLY A 216 16.92 -17.33 9.17
N ARG A 217 17.14 -17.88 7.98
CA ARG A 217 17.66 -19.23 7.77
C ARG A 217 19.13 -19.22 7.36
N THR A 218 19.92 -20.12 7.91
CA THR A 218 21.33 -20.30 7.50
C THR A 218 21.44 -21.24 6.30
N LEU A 219 22.24 -20.87 5.30
CA LEU A 219 22.51 -21.68 4.11
C LEU A 219 23.98 -22.16 4.08
N PRO A 220 24.25 -23.35 3.54
CA PRO A 220 25.59 -23.89 3.49
C PRO A 220 26.43 -23.26 2.36
N LEU A 221 27.73 -23.12 2.61
CA LEU A 221 28.71 -22.58 1.66
C LEU A 221 29.61 -23.69 1.09
N GLU A 222 29.99 -23.59 -0.18
CA GLU A 222 31.06 -24.39 -0.78
C GLU A 222 32.30 -23.52 -1.01
N PRO A 223 33.45 -23.82 -0.38
CA PRO A 223 34.71 -23.17 -0.70
C PRO A 223 35.30 -23.74 -1.99
N VAL A 224 35.64 -22.87 -2.94
CA VAL A 224 36.43 -23.24 -4.13
C VAL A 224 37.91 -23.11 -3.79
N ILE A 225 38.68 -24.19 -3.89
CA ILE A 225 40.08 -24.25 -3.46
C ILE A 225 41.01 -24.25 -4.68
N GLY A 226 41.94 -23.30 -4.72
CA GLY A 226 43.04 -23.23 -5.68
C GLY A 226 44.38 -23.38 -4.97
N GLY A 227 45.01 -24.55 -5.08
CA GLY A 227 46.23 -24.84 -4.32
C GLY A 227 45.95 -24.95 -2.82
N ALA A 228 46.47 -24.02 -2.03
CA ALA A 228 46.29 -23.99 -0.57
C ALA A 228 45.29 -22.92 -0.08
N SER A 229 44.73 -22.09 -0.98
CA SER A 229 43.86 -20.98 -0.63
C SER A 229 42.44 -21.15 -1.19
N VAL A 230 41.48 -20.51 -0.54
CA VAL A 230 40.10 -20.40 -1.03
C VAL A 230 40.04 -19.26 -2.04
N THR A 231 39.72 -19.58 -3.29
CA THR A 231 39.67 -18.62 -4.40
C THR A 231 38.28 -18.05 -4.63
N ALA A 232 37.24 -18.76 -4.18
CA ALA A 232 35.86 -18.28 -4.22
C ALA A 232 34.97 -18.99 -3.18
N LEU A 233 33.83 -18.40 -2.87
CA LEU A 233 32.73 -19.05 -2.14
C LEU A 233 31.55 -19.28 -3.08
N ARG A 234 30.94 -20.45 -2.99
CA ARG A 234 29.72 -20.81 -3.72
C ARG A 234 28.56 -21.12 -2.79
N PHE A 235 27.35 -20.84 -3.23
CA PHE A 235 26.11 -21.33 -2.60
C PHE A 235 25.02 -21.48 -3.65
N TYR A 236 23.97 -22.23 -3.33
CA TYR A 236 22.79 -22.31 -4.19
C TYR A 236 21.74 -21.28 -3.79
N ALA A 237 21.17 -20.60 -4.77
CA ALA A 237 20.01 -19.74 -4.60
C ALA A 237 18.81 -20.28 -5.41
N PRO A 238 17.62 -20.44 -4.79
CA PRO A 238 16.37 -20.68 -5.53
C PRO A 238 16.00 -19.45 -6.42
N PRO A 239 14.93 -19.54 -7.23
CA PRO A 239 14.45 -18.40 -8.02
C PRO A 239 14.22 -17.18 -7.13
N PRO A 240 14.87 -16.04 -7.41
CA PRO A 240 14.82 -14.89 -6.52
C PRO A 240 13.65 -13.95 -6.79
N GLY A 241 13.42 -13.08 -5.81
CA GLY A 241 12.55 -11.93 -5.90
C GLY A 241 11.10 -12.22 -5.49
N ASP A 242 10.38 -11.14 -5.26
CA ASP A 242 8.97 -11.08 -4.88
C ASP A 242 8.26 -9.99 -5.67
N ARG A 243 7.07 -9.55 -5.26
CA ARG A 243 6.37 -8.47 -5.96
C ARG A 243 7.10 -7.13 -5.93
N TRP A 244 8.04 -6.89 -5.00
CA TRP A 244 8.73 -5.62 -4.81
C TRP A 244 10.12 -5.58 -5.44
N SER A 245 10.79 -6.71 -5.53
CA SER A 245 12.18 -6.82 -5.96
C SER A 245 12.36 -7.98 -6.94
N ALA A 246 13.17 -7.78 -7.98
CA ALA A 246 13.60 -8.85 -8.89
C ALA A 246 14.77 -9.68 -8.34
N SER A 247 15.33 -9.29 -7.19
CA SER A 247 16.46 -9.94 -6.54
C SER A 247 16.14 -10.34 -5.11
N ASP A 248 16.86 -11.34 -4.63
CA ASP A 248 16.91 -11.71 -3.21
C ASP A 248 18.22 -11.24 -2.59
N ARG A 249 18.16 -10.81 -1.33
CA ARG A 249 19.28 -10.40 -0.51
C ARG A 249 19.64 -11.50 0.49
N TYR A 250 20.92 -11.81 0.50
CA TYR A 250 21.57 -12.72 1.45
C TYR A 250 22.58 -11.95 2.30
N TRP A 251 22.91 -12.51 3.45
CA TRP A 251 23.83 -11.89 4.39
C TRP A 251 24.95 -12.85 4.77
N LEU A 252 26.19 -12.48 4.47
CA LEU A 252 27.38 -13.18 4.93
C LEU A 252 27.92 -12.52 6.20
N THR A 253 28.22 -13.30 7.23
CA THR A 253 28.75 -12.84 8.51
C THR A 253 29.92 -13.69 8.97
N VAL A 254 30.70 -13.16 9.92
CA VAL A 254 31.80 -13.86 10.61
C VAL A 254 31.40 -14.03 12.08
N GLU A 255 31.17 -15.27 12.50
CA GLU A 255 30.68 -15.65 13.82
C GLU A 255 31.69 -16.56 14.57
N PRO A 256 32.32 -16.10 15.65
CA PRO A 256 33.22 -16.91 16.46
C PRO A 256 32.49 -18.08 17.15
N GLY A 257 33.10 -19.27 17.17
CA GLY A 257 32.57 -20.44 17.90
C GLY A 257 31.41 -21.18 17.22
N ALA A 258 31.10 -20.82 15.99
CA ALA A 258 30.03 -21.43 15.21
C ALA A 258 30.48 -22.80 14.63
N SER A 259 29.56 -23.77 14.47
CA SER A 259 29.82 -25.09 13.86
C SER A 259 30.16 -25.02 12.36
N LEU A 260 30.64 -26.08 11.74
CA LEU A 260 30.83 -26.09 10.29
C LEU A 260 29.45 -26.06 9.58
N ASN A 261 29.20 -25.09 8.69
CA ASN A 261 28.02 -25.08 7.81
C ASN A 261 28.46 -25.06 6.34
N LEU A 262 29.17 -26.11 5.94
CA LEU A 262 29.59 -26.30 4.56
C LEU A 262 28.58 -27.13 3.78
N MET A 263 28.51 -26.88 2.49
CA MET A 263 27.76 -27.68 1.55
C MET A 263 28.23 -29.12 1.63
N ALA A 264 27.30 -30.05 1.85
CA ALA A 264 27.64 -31.46 1.89
C ALA A 264 28.13 -31.91 0.51
N SER A 265 28.92 -32.98 0.49
CA SER A 265 29.39 -33.58 -0.76
C SER A 265 29.23 -35.09 -0.73
N ARG A 266 28.94 -35.70 -1.88
CA ARG A 266 28.94 -37.17 -2.02
C ARG A 266 29.52 -37.64 -3.35
N THR A 267 30.08 -38.85 -3.33
CA THR A 267 30.56 -39.53 -4.54
C THR A 267 29.37 -40.05 -5.34
N ALA A 268 29.34 -39.76 -6.64
CA ALA A 268 28.28 -40.16 -7.58
C ALA A 268 28.87 -40.90 -8.80
N GLN A 269 29.80 -41.83 -8.53
CA GLN A 269 30.52 -42.56 -9.58
C GLN A 269 29.66 -43.67 -10.20
N PRO A 270 29.63 -43.77 -11.54
CA PRO A 270 29.00 -44.90 -12.22
C PRO A 270 29.63 -46.25 -11.86
N GLN A 271 28.80 -47.28 -11.77
CA GLN A 271 29.16 -48.68 -11.57
C GLN A 271 28.75 -49.53 -12.78
N ALA A 272 29.37 -50.71 -12.92
CA ALA A 272 29.00 -51.65 -13.97
C ALA A 272 27.55 -52.12 -13.77
N GLY A 273 26.73 -51.99 -14.81
CA GLY A 273 25.30 -52.33 -14.77
C GLY A 273 24.37 -51.14 -14.52
N ASP A 274 24.91 -49.94 -14.23
CA ASP A 274 24.08 -48.73 -14.14
C ASP A 274 23.45 -48.42 -15.50
N VAL A 275 22.13 -48.26 -15.51
CA VAL A 275 21.35 -47.96 -16.71
C VAL A 275 21.09 -46.45 -16.82
N PRO A 276 21.09 -45.88 -18.04
CA PRO A 276 20.71 -44.48 -18.23
C PRO A 276 19.29 -44.19 -17.77
N ALA A 277 19.09 -43.11 -16.99
CA ALA A 277 17.77 -42.63 -16.60
C ALA A 277 17.12 -41.75 -17.66
N GLY A 278 15.78 -41.76 -17.68
CA GLY A 278 15.02 -40.63 -18.22
C GLY A 278 15.06 -39.46 -17.25
N ILE A 279 14.96 -38.23 -17.77
CA ILE A 279 14.87 -37.03 -16.94
C ILE A 279 13.59 -36.25 -17.23
N THR A 280 13.21 -35.38 -16.31
CA THR A 280 12.19 -34.36 -16.56
C THR A 280 12.79 -32.98 -16.32
N VAL A 281 12.30 -31.98 -17.06
CA VAL A 281 12.53 -30.57 -16.76
C VAL A 281 11.23 -29.93 -16.35
N SER A 282 11.34 -28.98 -15.43
CA SER A 282 10.23 -28.13 -15.01
C SER A 282 10.61 -26.68 -15.26
N GLY A 283 9.62 -25.86 -15.57
CA GLY A 283 9.80 -24.44 -15.75
C GLY A 283 8.47 -23.71 -15.79
N SER A 284 8.55 -22.41 -16.01
CA SER A 284 7.40 -21.56 -16.25
C SER A 284 7.43 -20.96 -17.64
N GLY A 285 6.29 -20.52 -18.13
CA GLY A 285 6.13 -19.69 -19.31
C GLY A 285 4.81 -18.93 -19.26
N PRO A 286 4.43 -18.24 -20.35
CA PRO A 286 5.34 -17.78 -21.40
C PRO A 286 6.44 -16.88 -20.81
N ASP A 287 7.61 -16.81 -21.45
CA ASP A 287 8.80 -16.10 -20.94
C ASP A 287 8.67 -14.56 -20.94
N GLU A 288 7.47 -14.04 -21.16
CA GLU A 288 7.27 -12.79 -21.88
C GLU A 288 7.14 -11.52 -21.03
N THR A 289 7.63 -11.37 -19.81
CA THR A 289 7.30 -10.23 -18.89
C THR A 289 5.78 -9.88 -18.76
N PRO A 290 5.21 -9.87 -17.55
CA PRO A 290 3.85 -9.36 -17.36
C PRO A 290 3.68 -7.93 -17.90
N THR A 291 2.52 -7.57 -18.44
CA THR A 291 2.27 -6.20 -18.97
C THR A 291 0.88 -5.66 -18.67
N ILE A 292 0.07 -6.42 -17.93
CA ILE A 292 -1.32 -6.07 -17.64
C ILE A 292 -1.46 -5.98 -16.13
N TYR A 293 -1.75 -4.80 -15.61
CA TYR A 293 -2.06 -4.60 -14.20
C TYR A 293 -3.58 -4.62 -14.02
N GLU A 294 -4.11 -5.53 -13.20
CA GLU A 294 -5.53 -5.58 -12.84
C GLU A 294 -5.65 -5.51 -11.32
N SER A 295 -5.83 -4.30 -10.79
CA SER A 295 -5.83 -4.00 -9.34
C SER A 295 -6.92 -4.73 -8.54
N THR A 296 -7.91 -5.36 -9.20
CA THR A 296 -8.97 -6.11 -8.53
C THR A 296 -8.71 -7.62 -8.45
N LEU A 297 -7.59 -8.10 -9.00
CA LEU A 297 -7.25 -9.52 -9.08
C LEU A 297 -5.77 -9.76 -8.76
N ALA A 298 -5.51 -10.48 -7.67
CA ALA A 298 -4.18 -11.01 -7.39
C ALA A 298 -3.95 -12.37 -8.09
N GLY A 299 -2.76 -12.54 -8.65
CA GLY A 299 -2.19 -13.82 -9.05
C GLY A 299 -1.91 -14.73 -7.85
N PHE A 300 -1.49 -15.96 -8.11
CA PHE A 300 -1.19 -16.93 -7.03
C PHE A 300 0.08 -16.58 -6.24
N ASP A 301 0.93 -15.71 -6.78
CA ASP A 301 2.11 -15.14 -6.13
C ASP A 301 1.81 -13.83 -5.36
N GLY A 302 0.57 -13.35 -5.39
CA GLY A 302 0.15 -12.10 -4.75
C GLY A 302 0.51 -10.84 -5.53
N ASP A 303 1.04 -10.98 -6.76
CA ASP A 303 1.22 -9.88 -7.71
C ASP A 303 -0.09 -9.61 -8.46
N TYR A 304 -0.25 -8.42 -9.01
CA TYR A 304 -1.46 -7.98 -9.73
C TYR A 304 -1.19 -7.82 -11.23
N PHE A 305 -0.07 -8.38 -11.67
CA PHE A 305 0.45 -8.31 -13.02
C PHE A 305 0.25 -9.63 -13.78
N PHE A 306 -0.38 -9.54 -14.93
CA PHE A 306 -0.69 -10.67 -15.81
C PHE A 306 0.04 -10.54 -17.15
N ARG A 307 0.31 -11.68 -17.78
CA ARG A 307 1.04 -11.76 -19.05
C ARG A 307 0.14 -11.57 -20.26
N ARG A 308 -1.07 -12.15 -20.23
CA ARG A 308 -2.04 -12.02 -21.32
C ARG A 308 -3.44 -11.79 -20.81
N GLN A 309 -4.23 -11.11 -21.63
CA GLN A 309 -5.68 -10.95 -21.48
C GLN A 309 -6.34 -11.51 -22.75
N LEU A 310 -7.39 -12.30 -22.57
CA LEU A 310 -8.26 -12.77 -23.65
C LEU A 310 -9.67 -12.25 -23.39
N ASP A 311 -10.22 -11.51 -24.37
CA ASP A 311 -11.56 -10.92 -24.31
C ASP A 311 -12.45 -11.51 -25.41
N ALA A 312 -13.25 -12.54 -25.07
CA ALA A 312 -14.17 -13.15 -26.03
C ALA A 312 -15.55 -12.49 -25.94
N SER A 313 -15.90 -11.71 -26.97
CA SER A 313 -17.25 -11.14 -27.13
C SER A 313 -18.19 -12.09 -27.87
N ALA A 314 -19.51 -11.92 -27.69
CA ALA A 314 -20.53 -12.72 -28.34
C ALA A 314 -20.27 -12.98 -29.84
N GLY A 315 -20.12 -14.26 -30.21
CA GLY A 315 -19.92 -14.70 -31.59
C GLY A 315 -18.47 -14.70 -32.11
N ALA A 316 -17.48 -14.24 -31.32
CA ALA A 316 -16.09 -14.18 -31.74
C ALA A 316 -15.15 -14.80 -30.68
N PRO A 317 -14.71 -16.07 -30.86
CA PRO A 317 -13.67 -16.64 -29.98
C PRO A 317 -12.35 -15.88 -30.17
N VAL A 318 -11.57 -15.77 -29.10
CA VAL A 318 -10.24 -15.17 -29.12
C VAL A 318 -9.19 -16.24 -28.86
N SER A 319 -8.17 -16.29 -29.73
CA SER A 319 -7.08 -17.25 -29.62
C SER A 319 -5.75 -16.55 -29.39
N THR A 320 -4.86 -17.20 -28.65
CA THR A 320 -3.48 -16.75 -28.44
C THR A 320 -2.54 -17.94 -28.36
N THR A 321 -1.28 -17.78 -28.81
CA THR A 321 -0.28 -18.85 -28.83
C THR A 321 0.80 -18.62 -27.79
N LEU A 322 0.98 -19.58 -26.89
CA LEU A 322 2.04 -19.60 -25.89
C LEU A 322 3.25 -20.36 -26.42
N THR A 323 4.43 -19.80 -26.21
CA THR A 323 5.72 -20.46 -26.50
C THR A 323 6.41 -20.79 -25.19
N ILE A 324 6.93 -22.01 -25.11
CA ILE A 324 7.69 -22.53 -23.98
C ILE A 324 9.14 -22.70 -24.46
N THR A 325 10.07 -22.09 -23.74
CA THR A 325 11.51 -22.23 -24.00
C THR A 325 12.13 -23.12 -22.93
N PRO A 326 12.26 -24.43 -23.16
CA PRO A 326 12.80 -25.31 -22.14
C PRO A 326 14.32 -25.18 -22.05
N THR A 327 14.85 -25.32 -20.84
CA THR A 327 16.29 -25.29 -20.57
C THR A 327 17.03 -26.49 -21.18
N LEU A 328 16.32 -27.60 -21.39
CA LEU A 328 16.78 -28.78 -22.12
C LEU A 328 15.77 -29.17 -23.19
N PRO A 329 16.21 -29.74 -24.33
CA PRO A 329 15.28 -30.24 -25.34
C PRO A 329 14.32 -31.27 -24.75
N PHE A 330 13.02 -31.10 -25.01
CA PHE A 330 12.03 -32.11 -24.64
C PHE A 330 12.30 -33.43 -25.36
N ALA A 331 11.98 -34.53 -24.69
CA ALA A 331 11.99 -35.84 -25.30
C ALA A 331 10.87 -35.95 -26.35
N THR A 332 11.05 -36.81 -27.34
CA THR A 332 10.07 -37.02 -28.42
C THR A 332 8.84 -37.81 -27.98
N SER A 333 8.82 -38.36 -26.77
CA SER A 333 7.74 -39.18 -26.22
C SER A 333 7.61 -39.00 -24.69
N GLY A 334 6.50 -39.48 -24.15
CA GLY A 334 6.14 -39.36 -22.73
C GLY A 334 5.17 -38.21 -22.50
N SER A 335 4.48 -38.23 -21.36
CA SER A 335 3.46 -37.22 -21.07
C SER A 335 4.08 -35.94 -20.50
N MET A 336 3.57 -34.79 -20.92
CA MET A 336 3.91 -33.47 -20.37
C MET A 336 2.76 -32.99 -19.49
N GLN A 337 3.07 -32.58 -18.27
CA GLN A 337 2.11 -31.91 -17.38
C GLN A 337 2.22 -30.40 -17.57
N VAL A 338 1.07 -29.74 -17.63
CA VAL A 338 0.97 -28.28 -17.70
C VAL A 338 -0.07 -27.80 -16.71
N THR A 339 0.29 -26.81 -15.90
CA THR A 339 -0.62 -26.11 -14.99
C THR A 339 -0.77 -24.68 -15.48
N PHE A 340 -2.00 -24.25 -15.71
CA PHE A 340 -2.32 -22.84 -15.97
C PHE A 340 -2.73 -22.16 -14.68
N GLU A 341 -2.13 -21.00 -14.42
CA GLU A 341 -2.54 -20.03 -13.41
C GLU A 341 -3.25 -18.90 -14.16
N LEU A 342 -4.57 -18.81 -13.95
CA LEU A 342 -5.49 -17.91 -14.64
C LEU A 342 -6.18 -17.02 -13.61
N ALA A 343 -6.74 -15.90 -14.05
CA ALA A 343 -7.66 -15.10 -13.24
C ALA A 343 -8.84 -14.61 -14.09
N THR A 344 -10.02 -14.51 -13.50
CA THR A 344 -11.22 -14.01 -14.17
C THR A 344 -11.83 -12.83 -13.42
N LEU A 345 -12.06 -11.74 -14.16
CA LEU A 345 -12.72 -10.55 -13.66
C LEU A 345 -14.24 -10.70 -13.67
N VAL A 346 -14.76 -11.42 -14.66
CA VAL A 346 -16.17 -11.30 -15.04
C VAL A 346 -17.09 -11.97 -14.03
N ARG A 347 -17.96 -11.16 -13.43
CA ARG A 347 -19.01 -11.58 -12.49
C ARG A 347 -20.25 -12.12 -13.22
N HIS A 348 -20.10 -12.92 -14.27
CA HIS A 348 -21.26 -13.56 -14.90
C HIS A 348 -21.52 -14.94 -14.30
N SER A 349 -22.79 -15.37 -14.29
CA SER A 349 -23.17 -16.72 -13.84
C SER A 349 -22.87 -17.83 -14.86
N GLY A 350 -22.29 -17.48 -16.01
CA GLY A 350 -21.88 -18.43 -17.06
C GLY A 350 -20.62 -19.23 -16.70
N THR A 351 -20.31 -20.21 -17.55
CA THR A 351 -19.10 -21.03 -17.49
C THR A 351 -18.08 -20.47 -18.48
N HIS A 352 -16.90 -20.11 -17.98
CA HIS A 352 -15.72 -19.82 -18.80
C HIS A 352 -15.31 -21.10 -19.49
N ARG A 353 -15.03 -21.04 -20.80
CA ARG A 353 -14.57 -22.21 -21.56
C ARG A 353 -13.30 -21.86 -22.35
N LEU A 354 -12.17 -22.39 -21.88
CA LEU A 354 -10.86 -22.20 -22.49
C LEU A 354 -10.42 -23.50 -23.18
N ARG A 355 -10.38 -23.49 -24.51
CA ARG A 355 -9.83 -24.58 -25.31
C ARG A 355 -8.31 -24.47 -25.39
N VAL A 356 -7.61 -25.56 -25.11
CA VAL A 356 -6.16 -25.67 -25.21
C VAL A 356 -5.84 -26.67 -26.32
N ALA A 357 -5.00 -26.28 -27.27
CA ALA A 357 -4.57 -27.14 -28.37
C ALA A 357 -3.05 -27.14 -28.53
N ALA A 358 -2.48 -28.26 -28.99
CA ALA A 358 -1.07 -28.41 -29.33
C ALA A 358 -0.90 -28.61 -30.85
N GLY A 359 0.27 -28.27 -31.38
CA GLY A 359 0.56 -28.35 -32.82
C GLY A 359 0.49 -29.76 -33.43
N ASN A 360 0.47 -30.80 -32.60
CA ASN A 360 0.30 -32.21 -33.01
C ASN A 360 -1.17 -32.63 -33.19
N GLY A 361 -2.12 -31.70 -33.06
CA GLY A 361 -3.55 -31.97 -33.19
C GLY A 361 -4.25 -32.41 -31.89
N TRP A 362 -3.53 -32.50 -30.77
CA TRP A 362 -4.14 -32.71 -29.45
C TRP A 362 -4.89 -31.46 -29.00
N SER A 363 -6.05 -31.64 -28.35
CA SER A 363 -6.79 -30.53 -27.71
C SER A 363 -7.62 -31.00 -26.52
N THR A 364 -7.86 -30.10 -25.58
CA THR A 364 -8.80 -30.27 -24.46
C THR A 364 -9.54 -28.95 -24.18
N SER A 365 -10.56 -29.00 -23.33
CA SER A 365 -11.27 -27.82 -22.83
C SER A 365 -11.19 -27.75 -21.32
N LEU A 366 -10.96 -26.54 -20.81
CA LEU A 366 -11.04 -26.20 -19.39
C LEU A 366 -12.33 -25.42 -19.17
N GLU A 367 -13.07 -25.77 -18.12
CA GLU A 367 -14.33 -25.12 -17.76
C GLU A 367 -14.36 -24.77 -16.27
N TRP A 368 -14.69 -23.52 -15.95
CA TRP A 368 -14.92 -23.07 -14.58
C TRP A 368 -15.93 -21.92 -14.55
N SER A 369 -16.37 -21.54 -13.36
CA SER A 369 -17.29 -20.42 -13.15
C SER A 369 -16.81 -19.56 -11.99
N GLY A 370 -17.14 -18.27 -12.02
CA GLY A 370 -16.86 -17.34 -10.94
C GLY A 370 -15.69 -16.39 -11.24
N HIS A 371 -15.38 -15.56 -10.25
CA HIS A 371 -14.32 -14.56 -10.29
C HIS A 371 -13.13 -15.00 -9.44
N GLY A 372 -11.97 -14.41 -9.70
CA GLY A 372 -10.73 -14.66 -8.94
C GLY A 372 -9.78 -15.62 -9.64
N SER A 373 -8.76 -16.06 -8.91
CA SER A 373 -7.67 -16.90 -9.43
C SER A 373 -8.13 -18.35 -9.61
N HIS A 374 -7.80 -18.96 -10.74
CA HIS A 374 -8.13 -20.33 -11.09
C HIS A 374 -6.87 -21.09 -11.53
N ARG A 375 -6.69 -22.30 -11.02
CA ARG A 375 -5.60 -23.20 -11.40
C ARG A 375 -6.15 -24.42 -12.12
N ALA A 376 -5.61 -24.73 -13.30
CA ALA A 376 -6.05 -25.85 -14.12
C ALA A 376 -4.87 -26.71 -14.58
N ASP A 377 -4.92 -28.00 -14.28
CA ASP A 377 -3.91 -28.99 -14.67
C ASP A 377 -4.35 -29.77 -15.90
N ILE A 378 -3.46 -29.94 -16.88
CA ILE A 378 -3.66 -30.78 -18.06
C ILE A 378 -2.46 -31.70 -18.29
N THR A 379 -2.75 -32.87 -18.86
CA THR A 379 -1.72 -33.82 -19.30
C THR A 379 -1.76 -33.96 -20.82
N LEU A 380 -0.65 -33.61 -21.47
CA LEU A 380 -0.46 -33.82 -22.90
C LEU A 380 0.18 -35.19 -23.16
N PRO A 381 -0.19 -35.89 -24.24
CA PRO A 381 0.33 -37.21 -24.57
C PRO A 381 1.79 -37.19 -25.04
N SER A 382 2.29 -36.02 -25.47
CA SER A 382 3.67 -35.78 -25.91
C SER A 382 4.09 -34.35 -25.56
N PRO A 383 5.38 -34.09 -25.27
CA PRO A 383 5.84 -32.73 -25.02
C PRO A 383 5.71 -31.83 -26.25
N THR A 384 5.47 -30.54 -26.03
CA THR A 384 5.38 -29.52 -27.07
C THR A 384 5.92 -28.19 -26.54
N THR A 385 6.52 -27.38 -27.40
CA THR A 385 6.96 -26.02 -27.07
C THR A 385 5.91 -24.96 -27.41
N VAL A 386 4.81 -25.36 -28.07
CA VAL A 386 3.77 -24.43 -28.52
C VAL A 386 2.39 -24.94 -28.12
N LEU A 387 1.62 -24.08 -27.47
CA LEU A 387 0.22 -24.28 -27.12
C LEU A 387 -0.63 -23.12 -27.64
N THR A 388 -1.80 -23.41 -28.16
CA THR A 388 -2.80 -22.40 -28.54
C THR A 388 -3.94 -22.44 -27.53
N LEU A 389 -4.18 -21.30 -26.89
CA LEU A 389 -5.36 -21.08 -26.05
C LEU A 389 -6.43 -20.41 -26.88
N THR A 390 -7.70 -20.82 -26.71
CA THR A 390 -8.85 -20.20 -27.34
C THR A 390 -9.97 -20.05 -26.32
N LEU A 391 -10.32 -18.81 -25.99
CA LEU A 391 -11.47 -18.50 -25.16
C LEU A 391 -12.73 -18.51 -26.02
N ASP A 392 -13.69 -19.36 -25.65
CA ASP A 392 -14.97 -19.43 -26.33
C ASP A 392 -15.88 -18.26 -25.90
N PRO A 393 -16.70 -17.72 -26.82
CA PRO A 393 -17.54 -16.57 -26.54
C PRO A 393 -18.75 -16.95 -25.69
N ILE A 394 -19.21 -16.02 -24.88
CA ILE A 394 -20.45 -16.09 -24.11
C ILE A 394 -21.44 -15.00 -24.55
N SER A 395 -22.62 -14.95 -23.91
CA SER A 395 -23.50 -13.77 -23.98
C SER A 395 -22.89 -12.64 -23.14
N GLY A 396 -22.12 -11.75 -23.77
CA GLY A 396 -21.39 -10.66 -23.13
C GLY A 396 -19.91 -10.65 -23.55
N ILE A 397 -19.06 -10.09 -22.69
CA ILE A 397 -17.60 -10.21 -22.79
C ILE A 397 -17.14 -11.18 -21.71
N ASP A 398 -16.51 -12.29 -22.12
CA ASP A 398 -15.73 -13.14 -21.22
C ASP A 398 -14.28 -12.64 -21.21
N ARG A 399 -13.70 -12.42 -20.03
CA ARG A 399 -12.33 -11.93 -19.83
C ARG A 399 -11.56 -12.85 -18.90
N ILE A 400 -10.46 -13.40 -19.43
CA ILE A 400 -9.50 -14.21 -18.68
C ILE A 400 -8.13 -13.57 -18.78
N TYR A 401 -7.44 -13.51 -17.65
CA TYR A 401 -6.03 -13.19 -17.56
C TYR A 401 -5.20 -14.47 -17.38
N LEU A 402 -4.10 -14.57 -18.11
CA LEU A 402 -3.08 -15.60 -17.90
C LEU A 402 -1.95 -14.97 -17.09
N ASP A 403 -1.75 -15.51 -15.88
CA ASP A 403 -0.62 -15.17 -15.02
C ASP A 403 0.60 -16.00 -15.47
N ARG A 404 0.52 -17.32 -15.30
CA ARG A 404 1.64 -18.23 -15.57
C ARG A 404 1.19 -19.57 -16.09
N LEU A 405 2.04 -20.17 -16.89
CA LEU A 405 2.02 -21.58 -17.26
C LEU A 405 3.18 -22.26 -16.56
N LEU A 406 2.93 -23.29 -15.76
CA LEU A 406 3.97 -24.17 -15.25
C LEU A 406 3.97 -25.46 -16.07
N TYR A 407 5.15 -26.02 -16.33
CA TYR A 407 5.24 -27.30 -17.02
C TYR A 407 6.20 -28.25 -16.35
N GLN A 408 5.96 -29.54 -16.56
CA GLN A 408 6.90 -30.62 -16.30
C GLN A 408 6.87 -31.58 -17.49
N ALA A 409 8.01 -31.79 -18.14
CA ALA A 409 8.11 -32.59 -19.36
C ALA A 409 9.33 -33.51 -19.34
N PRO A 410 9.21 -34.74 -19.89
CA PRO A 410 10.37 -35.55 -20.25
C PRO A 410 11.35 -34.78 -21.14
N ALA A 411 12.64 -34.91 -20.87
CA ALA A 411 13.69 -34.20 -21.60
C ALA A 411 14.89 -35.09 -21.94
N GLN A 412 15.76 -34.57 -22.80
CA GLN A 412 17.04 -35.17 -23.14
C GLN A 412 18.16 -34.38 -22.45
N ILE A 413 19.12 -35.08 -21.83
CA ILE A 413 20.32 -34.44 -21.28
C ILE A 413 21.25 -34.08 -22.44
N ASN A 414 20.94 -32.97 -23.12
CA ASN A 414 21.77 -32.34 -24.13
C ASN A 414 22.08 -30.93 -23.64
N LEU A 415 23.13 -30.83 -22.83
CA LEU A 415 23.55 -29.57 -22.20
C LEU A 415 24.16 -28.65 -23.26
N THR A 416 24.01 -27.36 -23.03
CA THR A 416 24.84 -26.33 -23.68
C THR A 416 25.81 -25.76 -22.66
N SER A 417 26.67 -24.82 -23.06
CA SER A 417 27.51 -24.07 -22.12
C SER A 417 26.70 -23.29 -21.06
N ALA A 418 25.38 -23.15 -21.25
CA ALA A 418 24.47 -22.53 -20.30
C ALA A 418 24.24 -23.37 -19.02
N GLY A 419 24.51 -24.68 -19.04
CA GLY A 419 24.12 -25.57 -17.95
C GLY A 419 22.61 -25.84 -17.95
N ALA A 420 22.11 -26.53 -16.93
CA ALA A 420 20.67 -26.84 -16.80
C ALA A 420 20.30 -27.29 -15.39
N ILE A 421 19.00 -27.20 -15.08
CA ILE A 421 18.36 -27.83 -13.93
C ILE A 421 17.38 -28.89 -14.46
N PHE A 422 17.44 -30.10 -13.91
CA PHE A 422 16.54 -31.20 -14.28
C PHE A 422 16.26 -32.12 -13.09
N SER A 423 15.19 -32.90 -13.18
CA SER A 423 14.83 -33.92 -12.19
C SER A 423 15.15 -35.32 -12.73
N GLY A 424 15.84 -36.11 -11.91
CA GLY A 424 16.10 -37.53 -12.17
C GLY A 424 14.96 -38.44 -11.72
N GLN A 425 15.25 -39.73 -11.58
CA GLN A 425 14.28 -40.77 -11.19
C GLN A 425 14.63 -41.39 -9.83
N ALA A 426 13.62 -42.00 -9.19
CA ALA A 426 13.82 -42.81 -7.99
C ALA A 426 14.44 -44.17 -8.36
N GLY A 427 15.48 -44.58 -7.65
CA GLY A 427 16.31 -45.76 -7.91
C GLY A 427 17.74 -45.38 -8.31
N ARG A 428 18.53 -46.40 -8.66
CA ARG A 428 19.92 -46.25 -9.09
C ARG A 428 20.01 -46.09 -10.61
N PHE A 429 20.46 -44.92 -11.06
CA PHE A 429 20.56 -44.59 -12.48
C PHE A 429 21.82 -43.78 -12.82
N ALA A 430 22.27 -43.93 -14.07
CA ALA A 430 23.31 -43.10 -14.67
C ALA A 430 22.71 -41.93 -15.48
N TYR A 431 23.35 -40.77 -15.41
CA TYR A 431 22.94 -39.54 -16.09
C TYR A 431 24.10 -39.04 -16.98
N PRO A 432 24.06 -39.33 -18.29
CA PRO A 432 25.10 -38.90 -19.22
C PRO A 432 24.96 -37.41 -19.54
N LEU A 433 25.95 -36.62 -19.14
CA LEU A 433 26.01 -35.17 -19.30
C LEU A 433 26.61 -34.79 -20.66
N THR A 434 25.90 -35.10 -21.74
CA THR A 434 26.35 -34.70 -23.09
C THR A 434 26.33 -33.17 -23.23
N GLY A 435 27.38 -32.60 -23.82
CA GLY A 435 27.50 -31.14 -24.00
C GLY A 435 27.92 -30.34 -22.76
N MET A 436 28.31 -31.01 -21.67
CA MET A 436 28.81 -30.36 -20.44
C MET A 436 30.09 -29.54 -20.72
N ALA A 437 30.12 -28.30 -20.23
CA ALA A 437 31.28 -27.44 -20.35
C ALA A 437 32.44 -27.93 -19.46
N PRO A 438 33.72 -27.72 -19.85
CA PRO A 438 34.85 -27.99 -18.99
C PRO A 438 34.74 -27.20 -17.67
N GLY A 439 34.99 -27.87 -16.54
CA GLY A 439 34.92 -27.24 -15.21
C GLY A 439 33.52 -27.14 -14.62
N SER A 440 32.47 -27.62 -15.32
CA SER A 440 31.13 -27.70 -14.76
C SER A 440 31.09 -28.60 -13.51
N ALA A 441 30.25 -28.20 -12.57
CA ALA A 441 29.94 -28.87 -11.32
C ALA A 441 28.49 -29.35 -11.33
N VAL A 442 28.20 -30.40 -10.57
CA VAL A 442 26.85 -30.94 -10.42
C VAL A 442 26.46 -30.93 -8.96
N TYR A 443 25.23 -30.50 -8.69
CA TYR A 443 24.65 -30.40 -7.35
C TYR A 443 23.32 -31.12 -7.32
N ASP A 444 23.05 -31.85 -6.25
CA ASP A 444 21.69 -32.22 -5.85
C ASP A 444 21.09 -31.04 -5.09
N ILE A 445 20.06 -30.45 -5.67
CA ILE A 445 19.32 -29.28 -5.16
C ILE A 445 17.88 -29.65 -4.78
N SER A 446 17.65 -30.93 -4.47
CA SER A 446 16.31 -31.42 -4.06
C SER A 446 15.82 -30.71 -2.80
N ASP A 447 16.73 -30.44 -1.87
CA ASP A 447 16.53 -29.47 -0.79
C ASP A 447 17.32 -28.18 -1.14
N PRO A 448 16.64 -27.08 -1.53
CA PRO A 448 17.31 -25.83 -1.88
C PRO A 448 18.05 -25.19 -0.70
N TYR A 449 17.74 -25.58 0.55
CA TYR A 449 18.41 -25.09 1.75
C TYR A 449 19.57 -25.98 2.18
N GLN A 450 19.69 -27.20 1.63
CA GLN A 450 20.76 -28.16 1.90
C GLN A 450 21.28 -28.80 0.60
N PRO A 451 21.79 -28.01 -0.36
CA PRO A 451 22.37 -28.54 -1.59
C PRO A 451 23.55 -29.48 -1.29
N VAL A 452 23.75 -30.48 -2.16
CA VAL A 452 24.85 -31.45 -2.05
C VAL A 452 25.69 -31.48 -3.32
N ARG A 453 27.00 -31.24 -3.19
CA ARG A 453 27.95 -31.33 -4.30
C ARG A 453 28.20 -32.79 -4.70
N LEU A 454 28.10 -33.09 -5.99
CA LEU A 454 28.37 -34.42 -6.51
C LEU A 454 29.79 -34.51 -7.09
N HIS A 455 30.53 -35.55 -6.70
CA HIS A 455 31.87 -35.85 -7.20
C HIS A 455 31.89 -37.12 -8.04
N PHE A 456 32.34 -37.01 -9.29
CA PHE A 456 32.48 -38.12 -10.22
C PHE A 456 33.58 -37.80 -11.25
N SER A 457 33.98 -38.79 -12.05
CA SER A 457 34.96 -38.64 -13.12
C SER A 457 34.33 -38.93 -14.47
N GLY A 458 34.77 -38.21 -15.52
CA GLY A 458 34.19 -38.32 -16.86
C GLY A 458 32.94 -37.45 -17.04
N THR A 459 32.07 -37.84 -17.95
CA THR A 459 30.87 -37.06 -18.36
C THR A 459 29.57 -37.70 -17.91
N THR A 460 29.60 -38.64 -16.95
CA THR A 460 28.42 -39.34 -16.46
C THR A 460 28.53 -39.48 -14.96
N PHE A 461 27.48 -39.10 -14.24
CA PHE A 461 27.34 -39.44 -12.83
C PHE A 461 26.26 -40.50 -12.66
N ALA A 462 26.32 -41.27 -11.57
CA ALA A 462 25.25 -42.16 -11.17
C ALA A 462 24.83 -41.86 -9.73
N ASP A 463 23.54 -41.92 -9.48
CA ASP A 463 22.99 -41.68 -8.15
C ASP A 463 21.89 -42.69 -7.83
N ASP A 464 21.76 -43.01 -6.55
CA ASP A 464 20.73 -43.89 -6.01
C ASP A 464 19.89 -43.10 -5.01
N ALA A 465 18.61 -42.93 -5.33
CA ALA A 465 17.72 -42.06 -4.58
C ALA A 465 16.37 -42.74 -4.32
N PRO A 466 15.84 -42.72 -3.09
CA PRO A 466 14.53 -43.31 -2.78
C PRO A 466 13.36 -42.55 -3.40
N ALA A 467 13.59 -41.32 -3.85
CA ALA A 467 12.63 -40.45 -4.53
C ALA A 467 13.34 -39.67 -5.64
N PRO A 468 12.62 -39.13 -6.65
CA PRO A 468 13.20 -38.27 -7.66
C PRO A 468 13.97 -37.09 -7.03
N ARG A 469 15.16 -36.81 -7.54
CA ARG A 469 16.02 -35.70 -7.11
C ARG A 469 16.11 -34.62 -8.17
N ARG A 470 16.23 -33.36 -7.76
CA ARG A 470 16.56 -32.23 -8.64
C ARG A 470 18.07 -32.05 -8.69
N TYR A 471 18.63 -31.99 -9.89
CA TYR A 471 20.05 -31.76 -10.13
C TYR A 471 20.26 -30.45 -10.88
N LEU A 472 21.33 -29.74 -10.54
CA LEU A 472 21.82 -28.57 -11.25
C LEU A 472 23.21 -28.89 -11.81
N VAL A 473 23.40 -28.60 -13.10
CA VAL A 473 24.71 -28.59 -13.76
C VAL A 473 25.09 -27.14 -14.04
N THR A 474 26.24 -26.70 -13.53
CA THR A 474 26.67 -25.29 -13.69
C THR A 474 27.07 -24.98 -15.13
N GLY A 475 26.62 -23.83 -15.61
CA GLY A 475 27.04 -23.18 -16.84
C GLY A 475 26.63 -21.71 -16.81
N SER A 476 26.70 -21.00 -17.94
CA SER A 476 26.47 -19.54 -17.98
C SER A 476 25.07 -19.08 -17.56
N ALA A 477 24.08 -19.99 -17.48
CA ALA A 477 22.72 -19.70 -17.02
C ALA A 477 22.39 -20.30 -15.64
N THR A 478 23.34 -20.99 -15.00
CA THR A 478 23.14 -21.62 -13.66
C THR A 478 24.32 -21.42 -12.71
N LEU A 479 25.35 -20.69 -13.15
CA LEU A 479 26.47 -20.19 -12.37
C LEU A 479 26.55 -18.68 -12.56
N HIS A 480 26.26 -17.93 -11.50
CA HIS A 480 26.11 -16.48 -11.53
C HIS A 480 27.10 -15.81 -10.58
N THR A 481 27.44 -14.57 -10.88
CA THR A 481 28.21 -13.70 -9.97
C THR A 481 27.26 -12.70 -9.34
N PRO A 482 26.94 -12.81 -8.04
CA PRO A 482 26.03 -11.87 -7.39
C PRO A 482 26.73 -10.54 -7.10
N LEU A 483 25.94 -9.49 -6.84
CA LEU A 483 26.47 -8.22 -6.35
C LEU A 483 26.74 -8.33 -4.86
N VAL A 484 27.95 -7.96 -4.41
CA VAL A 484 28.32 -8.00 -2.99
C VAL A 484 28.70 -6.61 -2.51
N ALA A 485 28.18 -6.24 -1.35
CA ALA A 485 28.52 -4.98 -0.69
C ALA A 485 28.79 -5.21 0.80
N ARG A 486 29.60 -4.33 1.39
CA ARG A 486 29.83 -4.32 2.83
C ARG A 486 28.66 -3.63 3.52
N HIS A 487 28.05 -4.30 4.50
CA HIS A 487 27.05 -3.68 5.36
C HIS A 487 27.72 -2.80 6.41
N ASN A 488 27.22 -1.58 6.57
CA ASN A 488 27.63 -0.69 7.65
C ASN A 488 26.55 -0.73 8.73
N PRO A 489 26.82 -1.35 9.89
CA PRO A 489 25.80 -1.55 10.92
C PRO A 489 25.27 -0.24 11.45
N VAL A 490 23.96 -0.17 11.62
CA VAL A 490 23.28 0.98 12.23
C VAL A 490 22.52 0.50 13.47
N ASP A 491 22.65 1.26 14.55
CA ASP A 491 21.93 0.99 15.78
C ASP A 491 20.46 1.45 15.66
N VAL A 492 19.62 0.50 15.24
CA VAL A 492 18.16 0.60 15.16
C VAL A 492 17.46 0.07 16.41
N THR A 493 18.19 -0.48 17.39
CA THR A 493 17.65 -1.11 18.61
C THR A 493 17.65 -0.18 19.81
N THR A 494 18.46 0.88 19.81
CA THR A 494 18.44 1.87 20.89
C THR A 494 17.24 2.81 20.74
N PRO A 495 16.34 2.88 21.75
CA PRO A 495 15.25 3.83 21.74
C PRO A 495 15.71 5.28 21.56
N ARG A 496 15.02 6.02 20.69
CA ARG A 496 15.35 7.42 20.38
C ARG A 496 14.28 8.35 20.96
N GLN A 497 14.64 9.61 21.19
CA GLN A 497 13.70 10.64 21.66
C GLN A 497 13.18 11.46 20.49
N ALA A 498 12.48 10.83 19.54
CA ALA A 498 12.04 11.47 18.31
C ALA A 498 10.51 11.49 18.18
N ARG A 499 9.93 12.69 18.11
CA ARG A 499 8.50 12.91 17.90
C ARG A 499 8.12 12.91 16.42
N ALA A 500 9.09 13.02 15.52
CA ALA A 500 8.88 13.00 14.08
C ALA A 500 9.98 12.18 13.39
N ILE A 501 9.59 11.24 12.54
CA ILE A 501 10.52 10.37 11.81
C ILE A 501 10.42 10.66 10.32
N TYR A 502 11.54 10.97 9.68
CA TYR A 502 11.67 11.07 8.23
C TYR A 502 12.34 9.78 7.74
N ILE A 503 11.64 8.99 6.93
CA ILE A 503 12.16 7.75 6.34
C ILE A 503 12.48 8.04 4.87
N ALA A 504 13.74 7.89 4.48
CA ALA A 504 14.22 8.23 3.15
C ALA A 504 15.27 7.21 2.69
N PRO A 505 15.48 6.99 1.37
CA PRO A 505 16.71 6.37 0.90
C PRO A 505 17.94 7.07 1.46
N ARG A 506 18.97 6.32 1.81
CA ARG A 506 20.21 6.88 2.40
C ARG A 506 20.80 8.01 1.56
N ALA A 507 20.70 7.89 0.24
CA ALA A 507 21.16 8.89 -0.72
C ALA A 507 20.42 10.24 -0.63
N LEU A 508 19.23 10.28 -0.05
CA LEU A 508 18.40 11.48 0.08
C LEU A 508 18.48 12.14 1.46
N ILE A 509 18.98 11.45 2.48
CA ILE A 509 19.00 11.95 3.88
C ILE A 509 19.70 13.31 4.01
N GLY A 510 20.82 13.50 3.32
CA GLY A 510 21.59 14.75 3.41
C GLY A 510 20.81 15.98 2.97
N GLU A 511 19.87 15.83 2.03
CA GLU A 511 19.06 16.96 1.53
C GLU A 511 17.97 17.40 2.51
N LEU A 512 17.67 16.58 3.54
CA LEU A 512 16.68 16.90 4.58
C LEU A 512 17.22 17.82 5.68
N GLU A 513 18.54 17.93 5.85
CA GLU A 513 19.16 18.66 6.96
C GLU A 513 18.56 20.06 7.21
N PRO A 514 18.32 20.91 6.19
CA PRO A 514 17.72 22.23 6.40
C PRO A 514 16.29 22.16 6.95
N LEU A 515 15.49 21.18 6.52
CA LEU A 515 14.12 20.97 6.99
C LEU A 515 14.13 20.44 8.42
N LEU A 516 14.98 19.47 8.74
CA LEU A 516 15.12 18.92 10.10
C LEU A 516 15.53 20.01 11.10
N ALA A 517 16.50 20.85 10.75
CA ALA A 517 16.90 22.00 11.57
C ALA A 517 15.74 22.98 11.79
N ARG A 518 14.93 23.22 10.76
CA ARG A 518 13.74 24.06 10.86
C ARG A 518 12.70 23.48 11.81
N ARG A 519 12.43 22.17 11.73
CA ARG A 519 11.50 21.45 12.62
C ARG A 519 12.00 21.46 14.07
N GLN A 520 13.29 21.27 14.28
CA GLN A 520 13.91 21.39 15.60
C GLN A 520 13.73 22.80 16.20
N ALA A 521 13.92 23.84 15.39
CA ALA A 521 13.67 25.23 15.81
C ALA A 521 12.19 25.51 16.13
N GLN A 522 11.26 24.68 15.66
CA GLN A 522 9.83 24.74 15.97
C GLN A 522 9.44 23.89 17.19
N GLY A 523 10.41 23.25 17.85
CA GLY A 523 10.16 22.44 19.04
C GLY A 523 9.84 20.96 18.77
N TRP A 524 10.02 20.50 17.54
CA TRP A 524 10.00 19.07 17.23
C TRP A 524 11.33 18.41 17.58
N SER A 525 11.33 17.10 17.82
CA SER A 525 12.55 16.29 17.81
C SER A 525 12.53 15.41 16.55
N PRO A 526 12.94 15.95 15.38
CA PRO A 526 12.93 15.21 14.13
C PRO A 526 14.15 14.29 14.02
N LEU A 527 13.96 13.13 13.42
CA LEU A 527 15.01 12.15 13.14
C LEU A 527 14.85 11.62 11.71
N ALA A 528 15.93 11.68 10.92
CA ALA A 528 15.97 11.00 9.63
C ALA A 528 16.59 9.60 9.76
N ILE A 529 15.97 8.62 9.12
CA ILE A 529 16.39 7.21 9.11
C ILE A 529 16.40 6.71 7.67
N ALA A 530 17.43 5.93 7.34
CA ALA A 530 17.53 5.33 6.03
C ALA A 530 16.53 4.17 5.91
N VAL A 531 15.75 4.14 4.83
CA VAL A 531 14.80 3.05 4.58
C VAL A 531 15.53 1.70 4.46
N GLU A 532 16.77 1.71 3.98
CA GLU A 532 17.62 0.52 3.90
C GLU A 532 17.97 -0.04 5.29
N ASP A 533 18.11 0.81 6.31
CA ASP A 533 18.34 0.36 7.71
C ASP A 533 17.06 -0.26 8.31
N VAL A 534 15.90 0.27 7.93
CA VAL A 534 14.60 -0.32 8.27
C VAL A 534 14.45 -1.68 7.58
N TYR A 535 14.77 -1.81 6.31
CA TYR A 535 14.71 -3.12 5.63
C TYR A 535 15.66 -4.14 6.24
N ALA A 536 16.91 -3.75 6.55
CA ALA A 536 17.85 -4.62 7.23
C ALA A 536 17.30 -5.14 8.57
N GLY A 537 16.56 -4.30 9.31
CA GLY A 537 15.96 -4.64 10.59
C GLY A 537 14.69 -5.49 10.51
N TRP A 538 13.82 -5.30 9.53
CA TRP A 538 12.46 -5.89 9.60
C TRP A 538 12.04 -6.75 8.40
N SER A 539 12.80 -6.77 7.30
CA SER A 539 12.51 -7.61 6.11
C SER A 539 13.71 -8.45 5.65
N GLY A 540 14.78 -8.53 6.44
CA GLY A 540 16.02 -9.18 6.00
C GLY A 540 16.74 -8.42 4.88
N GLY A 541 16.49 -7.12 4.76
CA GLY A 541 17.12 -6.23 3.79
C GLY A 541 16.36 -6.03 2.48
N GLU A 542 15.17 -6.62 2.34
CA GLU A 542 14.31 -6.49 1.16
C GLU A 542 13.39 -5.26 1.23
N PRO A 543 13.08 -4.61 0.10
CA PRO A 543 12.01 -3.61 0.06
C PRO A 543 10.66 -4.22 0.44
N ASP A 544 10.09 -3.80 1.58
CA ASP A 544 8.76 -4.23 2.02
C ASP A 544 8.08 -3.09 2.80
N PRO A 545 6.88 -2.63 2.40
CA PRO A 545 6.14 -1.64 3.19
C PRO A 545 5.79 -2.13 4.61
N ARG A 546 5.65 -3.45 4.83
CA ARG A 546 5.41 -4.02 6.16
C ARG A 546 6.58 -3.78 7.10
N ALA A 547 7.82 -3.83 6.61
CA ALA A 547 9.01 -3.53 7.42
C ALA A 547 9.01 -2.09 7.95
N ILE A 548 8.52 -1.14 7.15
CA ILE A 548 8.37 0.25 7.59
C ILE A 548 7.31 0.35 8.70
N ARG A 549 6.17 -0.30 8.54
CA ARG A 549 5.11 -0.32 9.57
C ARG A 549 5.60 -1.00 10.85
N ASP A 550 6.29 -2.11 10.74
CA ASP A 550 6.83 -2.86 11.88
C ASP A 550 7.88 -2.05 12.65
N PHE A 551 8.73 -1.30 11.95
CA PHE A 551 9.61 -0.32 12.55
C PHE A 551 8.83 0.79 13.30
N LEU A 552 7.76 1.33 12.71
CA LEU A 552 6.94 2.36 13.36
C LEU A 552 6.24 1.84 14.61
N ARG A 553 5.74 0.59 14.58
CA ARG A 553 5.19 -0.12 15.74
C ARG A 553 6.24 -0.26 16.83
N TYR A 554 7.45 -0.72 16.47
CA TYR A 554 8.57 -0.84 17.39
C TYR A 554 8.94 0.51 18.02
N ALA A 555 9.04 1.57 17.22
CA ALA A 555 9.34 2.92 17.70
C ALA A 555 8.24 3.44 18.65
N ALA A 556 6.96 3.31 18.29
CA ALA A 556 5.84 3.71 19.14
C ALA A 556 5.79 2.94 20.47
N ALA A 557 6.16 1.66 20.46
CA ALA A 557 6.16 0.82 21.66
C ALA A 557 7.36 1.06 22.60
N THR A 558 8.52 1.48 22.06
CA THR A 558 9.78 1.47 22.82
C THR A 558 10.40 2.86 23.05
N TRP A 559 10.05 3.86 22.25
CA TRP A 559 10.63 5.20 22.34
C TRP A 559 9.88 6.06 23.37
N SER A 560 10.60 7.02 23.96
CA SER A 560 10.02 7.97 24.92
C SER A 560 10.60 9.38 24.70
N PRO A 561 9.80 10.35 24.24
CA PRO A 561 8.40 10.22 23.83
C PRO A 561 8.25 9.32 22.60
N ALA A 562 7.07 8.71 22.45
CA ALA A 562 6.70 7.99 21.24
C ALA A 562 6.59 8.96 20.04
N PRO A 563 6.80 8.49 18.79
CA PRO A 563 6.58 9.31 17.61
C PRO A 563 5.13 9.81 17.51
N GLU A 564 4.94 11.00 16.97
CA GLU A 564 3.64 11.59 16.65
C GLU A 564 3.43 11.71 15.14
N ALA A 565 4.52 11.78 14.37
CA ALA A 565 4.49 11.91 12.91
C ALA A 565 5.55 11.06 12.20
N VAL A 566 5.20 10.59 11.01
CA VAL A 566 6.10 9.95 10.06
C VAL A 566 5.99 10.63 8.69
N ILE A 567 7.14 10.83 8.05
CA ILE A 567 7.24 11.44 6.73
C ILE A 567 8.02 10.48 5.84
N LEU A 568 7.38 9.98 4.79
CA LEU A 568 8.02 9.14 3.78
C LEU A 568 8.62 10.05 2.70
N VAL A 569 9.92 9.95 2.47
CA VAL A 569 10.66 10.82 1.54
C VAL A 569 11.16 9.98 0.38
N GLY A 570 10.37 9.98 -0.68
CA GLY A 570 10.59 9.14 -1.84
C GLY A 570 9.26 8.79 -2.49
N ASP A 571 9.25 8.72 -3.80
CA ASP A 571 8.10 8.24 -4.56
C ASP A 571 8.04 6.70 -4.59
N GLY A 572 6.91 6.16 -5.05
CA GLY A 572 6.69 4.71 -5.18
C GLY A 572 5.74 4.36 -6.32
N SER A 573 5.73 3.10 -6.73
CA SER A 573 4.86 2.61 -7.80
C SER A 573 4.17 1.30 -7.42
N SER A 574 3.02 1.02 -8.02
CA SER A 574 2.43 -0.32 -8.05
C SER A 574 3.17 -1.27 -8.98
N ASP A 575 4.10 -0.76 -9.81
CA ASP A 575 4.98 -1.52 -10.70
C ASP A 575 6.47 -1.39 -10.30
N PRO A 576 6.88 -1.92 -9.15
CA PRO A 576 8.26 -1.80 -8.66
C PRO A 576 9.28 -2.57 -9.51
N ARG A 577 8.81 -3.54 -10.32
CA ARG A 577 9.62 -4.33 -11.25
C ARG A 577 9.70 -3.72 -12.66
N ASP A 578 9.08 -2.56 -12.88
CA ASP A 578 9.01 -1.83 -14.16
C ASP A 578 8.56 -2.72 -15.34
N TYR A 579 7.58 -3.58 -15.09
CA TYR A 579 6.95 -4.43 -16.08
C TYR A 579 6.34 -3.62 -17.24
N LEU A 580 5.75 -2.46 -16.94
CA LEU A 580 5.15 -1.54 -17.90
C LEU A 580 6.16 -0.60 -18.57
N ARG A 581 7.45 -0.70 -18.20
CA ARG A 581 8.57 0.07 -18.76
C ARG A 581 8.30 1.57 -18.74
N ARG A 582 7.82 2.07 -17.60
CA ARG A 582 7.61 3.48 -17.35
C ARG A 582 8.89 4.16 -16.86
N GLY A 583 9.81 3.40 -16.26
CA GLY A 583 11.17 3.81 -15.96
C GLY A 583 11.32 4.69 -14.71
N TRP A 584 10.30 4.75 -13.85
CA TRP A 584 10.33 5.55 -12.62
C TRP A 584 10.74 4.69 -11.42
N PRO A 585 11.66 5.17 -10.57
CA PRO A 585 12.15 4.38 -9.45
C PRO A 585 11.07 4.25 -8.36
N THR A 586 10.94 3.05 -7.77
CA THR A 586 10.26 2.88 -6.49
C THR A 586 11.28 3.08 -5.38
N LEU A 587 11.34 4.29 -4.81
CA LEU A 587 12.27 4.62 -3.72
C LEU A 587 11.75 4.14 -2.37
N ILE A 588 10.43 4.29 -2.14
CA ILE A 588 9.72 3.74 -0.99
C ILE A 588 8.42 3.12 -1.51
N PRO A 589 8.28 1.78 -1.46
CA PRO A 589 7.06 1.10 -1.82
C PRO A 589 5.82 1.72 -1.16
N PRO A 590 4.72 1.93 -1.89
CA PRO A 590 3.43 2.25 -1.28
C PRO A 590 2.93 1.06 -0.46
N TYR A 591 2.12 1.31 0.57
CA TYR A 591 1.38 0.22 1.23
C TYR A 591 0.17 -0.14 0.36
N LEU A 592 0.36 -1.05 -0.60
CA LEU A 592 -0.71 -1.50 -1.49
C LEU A 592 -1.65 -2.46 -0.75
N ALA A 593 -2.95 -2.15 -0.76
CA ALA A 593 -3.96 -2.95 -0.08
C ALA A 593 -5.32 -2.86 -0.77
N GLU A 594 -6.13 -3.90 -0.61
CA GLU A 594 -7.51 -4.01 -1.06
C GLU A 594 -8.45 -3.12 -0.23
N VAL A 595 -8.36 -1.80 -0.42
CA VAL A 595 -9.05 -0.79 0.41
C VAL A 595 -10.05 0.07 -0.38
N ASP A 596 -10.07 -0.07 -1.70
CA ASP A 596 -10.99 0.65 -2.57
C ASP A 596 -12.17 -0.25 -3.01
N PRO A 597 -13.43 0.20 -2.87
CA PRO A 597 -14.59 -0.62 -3.22
C PRO A 597 -14.68 -1.02 -4.69
N TRP A 598 -14.01 -0.35 -5.62
CA TRP A 598 -14.15 -0.58 -7.06
C TRP A 598 -12.83 -0.91 -7.75
N LEU A 599 -11.72 -0.34 -7.28
CA LEU A 599 -10.37 -0.61 -7.77
C LEU A 599 -9.74 -1.82 -7.09
N GLY A 600 -10.19 -2.18 -5.89
CA GLY A 600 -9.50 -3.19 -5.08
C GLY A 600 -8.21 -2.63 -4.50
N GLU A 601 -7.07 -3.05 -5.04
CA GLU A 601 -5.73 -2.62 -4.63
C GLU A 601 -5.45 -1.15 -4.97
N THR A 602 -5.08 -0.35 -3.96
CA THR A 602 -4.53 0.99 -4.13
C THR A 602 -3.59 1.35 -2.97
N ALA A 603 -2.87 2.48 -3.07
CA ALA A 603 -1.97 2.93 -2.01
C ALA A 603 -2.74 3.39 -0.76
N CYS A 604 -2.52 2.71 0.36
CA CYS A 604 -3.03 3.05 1.68
C CYS A 604 -1.92 3.64 2.55
N GLU A 605 -1.53 4.89 2.33
CA GLU A 605 -0.42 5.48 3.10
C GLU A 605 -0.71 5.52 4.61
N VAL A 606 -1.96 5.77 4.99
CA VAL A 606 -2.39 5.70 6.39
C VAL A 606 -2.24 4.31 7.02
N CYS A 607 -2.14 3.24 6.24
CA CYS A 607 -1.90 1.88 6.76
C CYS A 607 -0.50 1.73 7.38
N PHE A 608 0.49 2.55 7.00
CA PHE A 608 1.76 2.62 7.74
C PHE A 608 1.58 3.19 9.14
N ALA A 609 0.62 4.09 9.32
CA ALA A 609 0.40 4.86 10.53
C ALA A 609 -0.70 4.30 11.43
N GLN A 610 -1.48 3.32 10.97
CA GLN A 610 -2.29 2.45 11.82
C GLN A 610 -1.36 1.36 12.37
N LEU A 611 -1.11 1.37 13.67
CA LEU A 611 -0.10 0.55 14.32
C LEU A 611 -0.69 -0.61 15.12
N ASP A 612 -2.01 -0.64 15.32
CA ASP A 612 -2.69 -1.66 16.10
C ASP A 612 -2.95 -2.95 15.30
N GLY A 613 -2.61 -4.10 15.89
CA GLY A 613 -2.80 -5.43 15.28
C GLY A 613 -1.90 -5.71 14.07
N ASP A 614 -1.69 -6.97 13.69
CA ASP A 614 -0.68 -7.31 12.67
C ASP A 614 -1.10 -6.90 11.24
N ASP A 615 -2.40 -6.76 11.00
CA ASP A 615 -2.97 -6.29 9.73
C ASP A 615 -3.62 -4.91 9.92
N PRO A 616 -3.10 -3.83 9.30
CA PRO A 616 -3.66 -2.48 9.43
C PRO A 616 -5.04 -2.31 8.76
N THR A 617 -5.49 -3.29 7.99
CA THR A 617 -6.79 -3.27 7.32
C THR A 617 -7.88 -4.03 8.06
N ALA A 618 -7.51 -4.78 9.11
CA ALA A 618 -8.43 -5.66 9.84
C ALA A 618 -9.46 -4.90 10.70
N GLU A 619 -9.16 -3.68 11.13
CA GLU A 619 -10.09 -2.87 11.92
C GLU A 619 -11.29 -2.43 11.08
N THR A 620 -12.48 -2.49 11.67
CA THR A 620 -13.72 -2.07 11.00
C THR A 620 -13.98 -0.58 11.17
N LEU A 621 -13.43 0.03 12.24
CA LEU A 621 -13.32 1.47 12.42
C LEU A 621 -11.85 1.88 12.33
N PHE A 622 -11.37 2.12 11.11
CA PHE A 622 -9.98 2.46 10.83
C PHE A 622 -9.58 3.82 11.42
N GLN A 623 -8.46 3.89 12.13
CA GLN A 623 -7.88 5.13 12.66
C GLN A 623 -6.35 5.09 12.59
N ALA A 624 -5.71 6.19 12.18
CA ALA A 624 -4.24 6.29 12.24
C ALA A 624 -3.75 6.75 13.63
N ASP A 625 -2.66 6.17 14.10
CA ASP A 625 -1.98 6.50 15.36
C ASP A 625 -0.98 7.64 15.21
N LEU A 626 -0.37 7.75 14.02
CA LEU A 626 0.62 8.78 13.67
C LEU A 626 0.07 9.69 12.57
N TRP A 627 0.48 10.96 12.57
CA TRP A 627 0.33 11.80 11.38
C TRP A 627 1.29 11.31 10.31
N ILE A 628 0.80 11.12 9.08
CA ILE A 628 1.62 10.67 7.96
C ILE A 628 1.51 11.62 6.78
N GLY A 629 2.64 11.82 6.09
CA GLY A 629 2.68 12.45 4.78
C GLY A 629 3.83 11.90 3.94
N ARG A 630 3.74 12.09 2.63
CA ARG A 630 4.76 11.70 1.66
C ARG A 630 5.33 12.92 0.94
N LEU A 631 6.66 12.97 0.82
CA LEU A 631 7.36 13.85 -0.11
C LEU A 631 7.67 13.02 -1.36
N PRO A 632 6.90 13.16 -2.47
CA PRO A 632 6.92 12.22 -3.61
C PRO A 632 8.08 12.53 -4.58
N VAL A 633 9.27 12.70 -4.03
CA VAL A 633 10.49 13.04 -4.79
C VAL A 633 11.10 11.77 -5.38
N LYS A 634 11.65 11.88 -6.59
CA LYS A 634 12.34 10.81 -7.31
C LYS A 634 13.85 11.00 -7.32
N THR A 635 14.32 12.21 -7.02
CA THR A 635 15.75 12.57 -7.03
C THR A 635 16.15 13.48 -5.87
N ALA A 636 17.45 13.54 -5.58
CA ALA A 636 18.02 14.48 -4.61
C ALA A 636 17.79 15.96 -4.99
N GLU A 637 17.78 16.27 -6.28
CA GLU A 637 17.52 17.62 -6.78
C GLU A 637 16.07 18.06 -6.51
N GLU A 638 15.10 17.19 -6.78
CA GLU A 638 13.69 17.45 -6.46
C GLU A 638 13.49 17.66 -4.96
N LEU A 639 14.12 16.83 -4.13
CA LEU A 639 14.06 16.98 -2.67
C LEU A 639 14.63 18.32 -2.21
N ARG A 640 15.79 18.72 -2.73
CA ARG A 640 16.40 20.02 -2.40
C ARG A 640 15.47 21.18 -2.75
N ARG A 641 14.83 21.13 -3.92
CA ARG A 641 13.85 22.15 -4.35
C ARG A 641 12.62 22.18 -3.47
N LEU A 642 12.05 21.02 -3.14
CA LEU A 642 10.88 20.92 -2.28
C LEU A 642 11.17 21.42 -0.85
N VAL A 643 12.33 21.06 -0.28
CA VAL A 643 12.79 21.58 1.02
C VAL A 643 12.94 23.10 0.98
N ALA A 644 13.58 23.65 -0.05
CA ALA A 644 13.71 25.10 -0.20
C ALA A 644 12.34 25.79 -0.30
N LYS A 645 11.40 25.21 -1.05
CA LYS A 645 10.02 25.68 -1.19
C LYS A 645 9.29 25.69 0.17
N MET A 646 9.43 24.65 0.99
CA MET A 646 8.85 24.60 2.34
C MET A 646 9.43 25.66 3.27
N LEU A 647 10.75 25.85 3.26
CA LEU A 647 11.40 26.88 4.07
C LEU A 647 10.96 28.29 3.66
N ALA A 648 10.82 28.54 2.35
CA ALA A 648 10.34 29.82 1.83
C ALA A 648 8.88 30.08 2.21
N TYR A 649 8.01 29.08 2.07
CA TYR A 649 6.60 29.15 2.47
C TYR A 649 6.45 29.61 3.92
N GLU A 650 7.18 29.01 4.86
CA GLU A 650 7.03 29.33 6.28
C GLU A 650 7.53 30.72 6.66
N GLN A 651 8.41 31.30 5.85
CA GLN A 651 8.90 32.66 6.01
C GLN A 651 8.02 33.68 5.29
N SER A 652 7.26 33.24 4.27
CA SER A 652 6.42 34.11 3.45
C SER A 652 5.23 34.68 4.23
N ARG A 653 4.87 35.92 3.92
CA ARG A 653 3.74 36.64 4.52
C ARG A 653 3.03 37.42 3.42
N GLY A 654 1.71 37.44 3.43
CA GLY A 654 0.96 38.14 2.38
C GLY A 654 -0.55 38.16 2.60
N ALA A 655 -1.25 38.91 1.74
CA ALA A 655 -2.71 38.92 1.71
C ALA A 655 -3.29 37.56 1.31
N TRP A 656 -2.55 36.78 0.51
CA TRP A 656 -2.93 35.42 0.09
C TRP A 656 -3.25 34.49 1.28
N GLN A 657 -2.59 34.67 2.43
CA GLN A 657 -2.86 33.87 3.65
C GLN A 657 -4.29 34.04 4.18
N ARG A 658 -4.97 35.11 3.78
CA ARG A 658 -6.35 35.46 4.15
C ARG A 658 -7.32 35.25 2.99
N HIS A 659 -6.86 34.58 1.94
CA HIS A 659 -7.61 34.26 0.74
C HIS A 659 -7.83 32.75 0.65
N ALA A 660 -9.06 32.35 0.32
CA ALA A 660 -9.44 30.98 0.06
C ALA A 660 -10.07 30.86 -1.33
N VAL A 661 -9.68 29.82 -2.06
CA VAL A 661 -10.18 29.55 -3.42
C VAL A 661 -10.96 28.25 -3.41
N TYR A 662 -12.16 28.27 -3.98
CA TYR A 662 -13.03 27.10 -4.09
C TYR A 662 -13.36 26.87 -5.57
N LEU A 663 -12.96 25.71 -6.07
CA LEU A 663 -13.11 25.28 -7.45
C LEU A 663 -14.06 24.07 -7.50
N ALA A 664 -15.14 24.17 -8.27
CA ALA A 664 -16.10 23.07 -8.39
C ALA A 664 -16.31 22.65 -9.84
N ASP A 665 -16.40 21.33 -10.04
CA ASP A 665 -16.92 20.73 -11.26
C ASP A 665 -18.45 20.84 -11.33
N ASN A 666 -19.05 20.48 -12.47
CA ASN A 666 -20.48 20.53 -12.66
C ASN A 666 -21.23 19.51 -11.78
N PRO A 667 -22.46 19.83 -11.31
CA PRO A 667 -23.27 18.88 -10.58
C PRO A 667 -23.71 17.72 -11.48
N ASP A 668 -23.84 16.52 -10.91
CA ASP A 668 -24.39 15.35 -11.60
C ASP A 668 -24.98 14.33 -10.60
N SER A 669 -25.16 13.07 -11.03
CA SER A 669 -25.64 11.98 -10.18
C SER A 669 -24.75 11.68 -8.97
N SER A 670 -23.51 12.13 -8.98
CA SER A 670 -22.51 11.97 -7.92
C SER A 670 -22.60 13.08 -6.86
N GLY A 671 -23.35 14.16 -7.12
CA GLY A 671 -23.67 15.22 -6.18
C GLY A 671 -23.57 16.63 -6.76
N ASP A 672 -23.91 17.63 -5.95
CA ASP A 672 -23.64 19.04 -6.23
C ASP A 672 -22.35 19.45 -5.49
N PHE A 673 -21.24 19.44 -6.23
CA PHE A 673 -19.92 19.76 -5.68
C PHE A 673 -19.83 21.21 -5.20
N ALA A 674 -20.49 22.15 -5.87
CA ALA A 674 -20.47 23.55 -5.48
C ALA A 674 -21.25 23.77 -4.17
N ALA A 675 -22.38 23.09 -3.96
CA ALA A 675 -23.09 23.10 -2.68
C ALA A 675 -22.24 22.53 -1.54
N MET A 676 -21.51 21.43 -1.79
CA MET A 676 -20.54 20.88 -0.84
C MET A 676 -19.45 21.89 -0.46
N LEU A 677 -18.95 22.68 -1.41
CA LEU A 677 -17.96 23.72 -1.12
C LEU A 677 -18.58 24.91 -0.37
N ASP A 678 -19.83 25.29 -0.67
CA ASP A 678 -20.52 26.35 0.05
C ASP A 678 -20.81 25.97 1.52
N ASP A 679 -21.02 24.69 1.85
CA ASP A 679 -21.06 24.20 3.24
C ASP A 679 -19.75 24.51 3.98
N ALA A 680 -18.60 24.21 3.35
CA ALA A 680 -17.29 24.48 3.91
C ALA A 680 -17.03 26.00 4.05
N ILE A 681 -17.50 26.81 3.11
CA ILE A 681 -17.43 28.27 3.21
C ILE A 681 -18.30 28.78 4.37
N GLY A 682 -19.41 28.11 4.68
CA GLY A 682 -20.25 28.44 5.84
C GLY A 682 -19.53 28.33 7.19
N LEU A 683 -18.51 27.45 7.29
CA LEU A 683 -17.64 27.29 8.46
C LEU A 683 -16.48 28.29 8.48
N GLN A 684 -16.23 28.98 7.35
CA GLN A 684 -15.15 29.94 7.22
C GLN A 684 -15.50 31.27 7.92
N PRO A 685 -14.54 31.93 8.60
CA PRO A 685 -14.75 33.26 9.15
C PRO A 685 -15.12 34.27 8.06
N SER A 686 -16.13 35.11 8.34
CA SER A 686 -16.62 36.14 7.40
C SER A 686 -15.55 37.12 6.89
N GLN A 687 -14.42 37.22 7.59
CA GLN A 687 -13.31 38.10 7.26
C GLN A 687 -12.27 37.48 6.31
N THR A 688 -12.44 36.21 5.91
CA THR A 688 -11.60 35.58 4.89
C THR A 688 -12.12 35.94 3.49
N SER A 689 -11.23 36.37 2.60
CA SER A 689 -11.58 36.65 1.20
C SER A 689 -11.77 35.34 0.43
N THR A 690 -12.88 35.21 -0.31
CA THR A 690 -13.21 33.97 -1.03
C THR A 690 -13.35 34.21 -2.53
N THR A 691 -12.66 33.39 -3.34
CA THR A 691 -12.92 33.26 -4.79
C THR A 691 -13.63 31.94 -5.06
N ARG A 692 -14.71 31.99 -5.85
CA ARG A 692 -15.46 30.82 -6.33
C ARG A 692 -15.30 30.69 -7.84
N VAL A 693 -14.92 29.52 -8.31
CA VAL A 693 -14.91 29.15 -9.74
C VAL A 693 -15.69 27.85 -9.87
N TYR A 694 -16.98 27.98 -10.12
CA TYR A 694 -17.90 26.83 -10.15
C TYR A 694 -18.36 26.60 -11.59
N TYR A 695 -17.84 25.56 -12.22
CA TYR A 695 -18.24 25.17 -13.56
C TYR A 695 -19.65 24.56 -13.54
N ASN A 696 -20.53 24.99 -14.43
CA ASN A 696 -21.80 24.31 -14.69
C ASN A 696 -22.26 24.65 -16.12
N PRO A 697 -22.20 23.70 -17.08
CA PRO A 697 -22.56 23.97 -18.47
C PRO A 697 -24.02 24.41 -18.63
N ASP A 698 -24.91 24.02 -17.70
CA ASP A 698 -26.32 24.44 -17.69
C ASP A 698 -26.52 25.87 -17.15
N GLY A 699 -25.45 26.53 -16.68
CA GLY A 699 -25.48 27.87 -16.10
C GLY A 699 -26.03 27.91 -14.67
N GLY A 700 -26.53 29.08 -14.27
CA GLY A 700 -27.03 29.34 -12.92
C GLY A 700 -26.34 30.52 -12.23
N GLU A 701 -26.93 31.00 -11.14
CA GLU A 701 -26.36 32.12 -10.39
C GLU A 701 -25.00 31.74 -9.79
N GLY A 702 -23.99 32.57 -10.03
CA GLY A 702 -22.62 32.32 -9.57
C GLY A 702 -21.94 31.11 -10.21
N ARG A 703 -22.45 30.61 -11.35
CA ARG A 703 -21.87 29.50 -12.10
C ARG A 703 -21.27 29.96 -13.43
N ILE A 704 -20.28 29.22 -13.93
CA ILE A 704 -19.58 29.49 -15.19
C ILE A 704 -19.94 28.39 -16.19
N ALA A 705 -20.68 28.74 -17.24
CA ALA A 705 -21.10 27.78 -18.26
C ALA A 705 -20.03 27.47 -19.32
N ASP A 706 -19.17 28.45 -19.61
CA ASP A 706 -18.11 28.27 -20.61
C ASP A 706 -16.91 27.53 -20.00
N ALA A 707 -16.60 26.35 -20.52
CA ALA A 707 -15.51 25.51 -20.03
C ALA A 707 -14.12 26.17 -20.15
N ASN A 708 -13.86 26.93 -21.22
CA ASN A 708 -12.58 27.63 -21.40
C ASN A 708 -12.44 28.77 -20.39
N LEU A 709 -13.52 29.52 -20.15
CA LEU A 709 -13.56 30.57 -19.14
C LEU A 709 -13.38 30.00 -17.74
N ALA A 710 -14.05 28.89 -17.41
CA ALA A 710 -13.91 28.22 -16.12
C ALA A 710 -12.45 27.79 -15.87
N ARG A 711 -11.81 27.16 -16.87
CA ARG A 711 -10.39 26.80 -16.83
C ARG A 711 -9.47 28.00 -16.67
N GLN A 712 -9.67 29.06 -17.46
CA GLN A 712 -8.87 30.29 -17.36
C GLN A 712 -9.01 30.95 -15.98
N GLN A 713 -10.23 30.99 -15.43
CA GLN A 713 -10.48 31.54 -14.10
C GLN A 713 -9.90 30.64 -13.00
N ALA A 714 -9.97 29.32 -13.12
CA ALA A 714 -9.34 28.38 -12.20
C ALA A 714 -7.82 28.58 -12.17
N PHE A 715 -7.18 28.62 -13.34
CA PHE A 715 -5.73 28.86 -13.46
C PHE A 715 -5.31 30.24 -12.92
N ALA A 716 -6.12 31.28 -13.18
CA ALA A 716 -5.87 32.63 -12.66
C ALA A 716 -6.04 32.71 -11.14
N ALA A 717 -7.10 32.10 -10.59
CA ALA A 717 -7.36 32.04 -9.15
C ALA A 717 -6.25 31.29 -8.40
N PHE A 718 -5.74 30.20 -8.99
CA PHE A 718 -4.60 29.49 -8.43
C PHE A 718 -3.35 30.39 -8.43
N ASN A 719 -3.02 31.03 -9.57
CA ASN A 719 -1.85 31.91 -9.69
C ASN A 719 -1.90 33.16 -8.80
N GLN A 720 -3.11 33.64 -8.46
CA GLN A 720 -3.29 34.73 -7.50
C GLN A 720 -2.75 34.37 -6.11
N GLY A 721 -2.77 33.07 -5.77
CA GLY A 721 -2.29 32.53 -4.51
C GLY A 721 -3.32 32.63 -3.39
N ALA A 722 -3.37 31.59 -2.57
CA ALA A 722 -4.34 31.44 -1.48
C ALA A 722 -3.71 30.71 -0.30
N GLY A 723 -4.27 30.88 0.90
CA GLY A 723 -3.89 30.09 2.07
C GLY A 723 -4.47 28.69 2.00
N LEU A 724 -5.70 28.60 1.48
CA LEU A 724 -6.46 27.38 1.27
C LEU A 724 -7.00 27.37 -0.16
N LEU A 725 -6.84 26.25 -0.86
CA LEU A 725 -7.52 26.00 -2.14
C LEU A 725 -8.23 24.65 -2.04
N VAL A 726 -9.52 24.63 -2.32
CA VAL A 726 -10.33 23.41 -2.30
C VAL A 726 -10.87 23.15 -3.70
N TYR A 727 -10.64 21.95 -4.20
CA TYR A 727 -11.28 21.44 -5.40
C TYR A 727 -12.27 20.33 -5.02
N ALA A 728 -13.49 20.37 -5.53
CA ALA A 728 -14.45 19.27 -5.44
C ALA A 728 -15.08 19.00 -6.81
N GLY A 729 -15.09 17.73 -7.22
CA GLY A 729 -15.53 17.35 -8.55
C GLY A 729 -15.01 16.00 -9.00
N HIS A 730 -15.11 15.72 -10.29
CA HIS A 730 -14.48 14.54 -10.88
C HIS A 730 -12.98 14.71 -11.03
N GLY A 731 -12.25 13.61 -11.05
CA GLY A 731 -10.80 13.61 -11.07
C GLY A 731 -10.24 12.34 -11.66
N LEU A 732 -9.10 12.49 -12.32
CA LEU A 732 -8.23 11.42 -12.78
C LEU A 732 -6.81 11.76 -12.36
N GLN A 733 -5.88 10.82 -12.55
CA GLN A 733 -4.48 10.93 -12.17
C GLN A 733 -3.80 12.21 -12.68
N PHE A 734 -4.25 12.75 -13.83
CA PHE A 734 -3.59 13.86 -14.52
C PHE A 734 -4.45 15.11 -14.68
N GLN A 735 -5.70 15.13 -14.18
CA GLN A 735 -6.58 16.30 -14.33
C GLN A 735 -7.72 16.38 -13.31
N TRP A 736 -8.18 17.61 -13.11
CA TRP A 736 -9.42 17.98 -12.42
C TRP A 736 -10.51 18.28 -13.45
N ALA A 737 -11.65 17.61 -13.29
CA ALA A 737 -12.84 17.63 -14.15
C ALA A 737 -12.61 17.10 -15.56
N PHE A 738 -13.68 16.59 -16.18
CA PHE A 738 -13.81 16.51 -17.63
C PHE A 738 -14.91 17.48 -18.04
N THR A 739 -14.56 18.67 -18.53
CA THR A 739 -15.52 19.77 -18.60
C THR A 739 -16.51 19.64 -19.77
N ALA A 740 -16.02 19.54 -21.01
CA ALA A 740 -16.89 19.45 -22.20
C ALA A 740 -16.24 18.69 -23.35
N PHE A 741 -17.05 17.90 -24.07
CA PHE A 741 -16.63 17.23 -25.31
C PHE A 741 -16.33 18.26 -26.42
N GLY A 742 -15.27 18.00 -27.20
CA GLY A 742 -14.90 18.85 -28.33
C GLY A 742 -14.18 20.15 -27.98
N VAL A 743 -13.79 20.33 -26.72
CA VAL A 743 -12.86 21.39 -26.29
C VAL A 743 -11.44 20.83 -26.27
N ASP A 744 -10.46 21.60 -26.77
CA ASP A 744 -9.05 21.18 -26.86
C ASP A 744 -8.45 20.85 -25.48
N GLU A 745 -8.86 21.57 -24.43
CA GLU A 745 -8.40 21.44 -23.05
C GLU A 745 -9.60 21.19 -22.10
N PRO A 746 -10.18 19.97 -22.07
CA PRO A 746 -11.44 19.68 -21.38
C PRO A 746 -11.24 19.41 -19.88
N PHE A 747 -10.60 20.35 -19.16
CA PHE A 747 -10.28 20.25 -17.73
C PHE A 747 -10.32 21.63 -17.06
N LEU A 748 -10.44 21.67 -15.74
CA LEU A 748 -10.23 22.90 -14.95
C LEU A 748 -8.74 23.12 -14.64
N LEU A 749 -8.02 22.04 -14.37
CA LEU A 749 -6.57 22.01 -14.23
C LEU A 749 -6.06 20.64 -14.67
N ASN A 750 -4.89 20.58 -15.30
CA ASN A 750 -4.22 19.32 -15.64
C ASN A 750 -2.77 19.33 -15.15
N VAL A 751 -2.09 18.20 -15.28
CA VAL A 751 -0.71 18.03 -14.82
C VAL A 751 0.30 18.97 -15.50
N ASP A 752 0.08 19.38 -16.75
CA ASP A 752 0.93 20.36 -17.44
C ASP A 752 0.73 21.77 -16.89
N THR A 753 -0.51 22.20 -16.77
CA THR A 753 -0.85 23.51 -16.20
C THR A 753 -0.46 23.60 -14.72
N ALA A 754 -0.46 22.50 -13.97
CA ALA A 754 0.10 22.44 -12.62
C ALA A 754 1.61 22.80 -12.58
N THR A 755 2.38 22.36 -13.58
CA THR A 755 3.80 22.73 -13.74
C THR A 755 4.01 24.16 -14.25
N ASP A 756 3.00 24.77 -14.87
CA ASP A 756 3.04 26.15 -15.37
C ASP A 756 2.65 27.21 -14.33
N LEU A 757 2.16 26.81 -13.16
CA LEU A 757 1.83 27.73 -12.07
C LEU A 757 3.08 28.50 -11.59
N ARG A 758 2.90 29.79 -11.28
CA ARG A 758 3.96 30.73 -10.87
C ARG A 758 3.65 31.47 -9.56
N ASN A 759 2.81 30.89 -8.72
CA ASN A 759 2.43 31.42 -7.40
C ASN A 759 3.44 31.08 -6.27
N GLY A 760 4.73 30.93 -6.57
CA GLY A 760 5.74 30.48 -5.59
C GLY A 760 5.85 31.34 -4.31
N SER A 761 5.40 32.59 -4.34
CA SER A 761 5.34 33.48 -3.15
C SER A 761 4.06 33.35 -2.32
N ALA A 762 3.09 32.55 -2.79
CA ALA A 762 1.73 32.44 -2.28
C ALA A 762 1.14 31.03 -2.53
N LEU A 763 1.72 30.04 -1.86
CA LEU A 763 1.39 28.62 -2.04
C LEU A 763 0.20 28.21 -1.15
N PRO A 764 -0.90 27.69 -1.71
CA PRO A 764 -1.99 27.13 -0.92
C PRO A 764 -1.67 25.74 -0.39
N VAL A 765 -2.32 25.39 0.73
CA VAL A 765 -2.67 23.99 1.01
C VAL A 765 -3.84 23.64 0.10
N VAL A 766 -3.69 22.58 -0.69
CA VAL A 766 -4.71 22.10 -1.62
C VAL A 766 -5.47 20.92 -1.00
N LEU A 767 -6.80 21.01 -1.01
CA LEU A 767 -7.70 19.92 -0.65
C LEU A 767 -8.37 19.43 -1.93
N SER A 768 -7.92 18.28 -2.45
CA SER A 768 -8.45 17.65 -3.66
C SER A 768 -9.55 16.65 -3.28
N MET A 769 -10.78 17.13 -3.14
CA MET A 769 -11.96 16.33 -2.74
C MET A 769 -12.52 15.55 -3.94
N THR A 770 -11.66 14.71 -4.53
CA THR A 770 -11.89 14.03 -5.80
C THR A 770 -11.17 12.67 -5.87
N CYS A 771 -11.35 11.95 -6.97
CA CYS A 771 -10.75 10.64 -7.22
C CYS A 771 -9.33 10.75 -7.80
N LEU A 772 -8.45 9.81 -7.45
CA LEU A 772 -7.19 9.47 -8.15
C LEU A 772 -6.10 10.54 -8.35
N THR A 773 -6.33 11.81 -8.00
CA THR A 773 -5.37 12.89 -8.29
C THR A 773 -4.07 12.79 -7.49
N GLY A 774 -4.10 12.04 -6.37
CA GLY A 774 -2.94 11.72 -5.55
C GLY A 774 -2.47 10.27 -5.68
N ALA A 775 -2.92 9.54 -6.71
CA ALA A 775 -2.54 8.15 -6.96
C ALA A 775 -1.10 8.02 -7.48
N PHE A 776 -0.12 8.49 -6.69
CA PHE A 776 1.30 8.51 -7.02
C PHE A 776 1.83 7.12 -7.42
N GLN A 777 1.23 6.05 -6.88
CA GLN A 777 1.58 4.68 -7.23
C GLN A 777 1.31 4.32 -8.70
N HIS A 778 0.47 5.08 -9.40
CA HIS A 778 0.05 4.78 -10.77
C HIS A 778 1.23 4.84 -11.77
N PRO A 779 1.59 3.73 -12.42
CA PRO A 779 2.69 3.71 -13.38
C PRO A 779 2.30 4.46 -14.67
N SER A 780 3.01 5.54 -14.98
CA SER A 780 2.75 6.34 -16.18
C SER A 780 4.04 6.84 -16.83
N PHE A 781 3.99 7.20 -18.11
CA PHE A 781 5.16 7.77 -18.80
C PHE A 781 5.63 9.08 -18.18
N ARG A 782 4.69 9.87 -17.62
CA ARG A 782 5.03 11.08 -16.89
C ARG A 782 5.61 10.79 -15.51
N GLY A 783 5.19 9.68 -14.88
CA GLY A 783 5.60 9.28 -13.53
C GLY A 783 5.11 10.21 -12.44
N THR A 784 4.21 11.15 -12.74
CA THR A 784 3.79 12.18 -11.79
C THR A 784 2.33 12.50 -12.03
N THR A 785 1.52 12.33 -10.99
CA THR A 785 0.12 12.74 -10.95
C THR A 785 -0.02 14.26 -10.85
N ILE A 786 -1.24 14.79 -11.04
CA ILE A 786 -1.49 16.22 -10.93
C ILE A 786 -1.14 16.76 -9.53
N ASP A 787 -1.47 16.05 -8.46
CA ASP A 787 -1.23 16.56 -7.10
C ASP A 787 0.26 16.42 -6.71
N GLU A 788 0.99 15.42 -7.20
CA GLU A 788 2.47 15.42 -7.11
C GLU A 788 3.07 16.61 -7.87
N ALA A 789 2.60 16.89 -9.09
CA ALA A 789 3.12 18.01 -9.89
C ALA A 789 2.88 19.36 -9.21
N LEU A 790 1.73 19.54 -8.54
CA LEU A 790 1.44 20.72 -7.73
C LEU A 790 2.46 20.89 -6.59
N VAL A 791 2.78 19.80 -5.87
CA VAL A 791 3.73 19.84 -4.76
C VAL A 791 5.16 20.03 -5.25
N LEU A 792 5.56 19.35 -6.32
CA LEU A 792 6.93 19.35 -6.86
C LEU A 792 7.28 20.58 -7.72
N ASN A 793 6.29 21.34 -8.21
CA ASN A 793 6.56 22.56 -8.98
C ASN A 793 7.40 23.55 -8.15
N PRO A 794 8.64 23.88 -8.55
CA PRO A 794 9.52 24.76 -7.78
C PRO A 794 9.12 26.24 -7.84
N ASP A 795 8.36 26.64 -8.87
CA ASP A 795 8.01 28.05 -9.13
C ASP A 795 6.58 28.40 -8.69
N GLY A 796 5.79 27.40 -8.28
CA GLY A 796 4.38 27.57 -7.93
C GLY A 796 3.73 26.28 -7.45
N GLY A 797 2.43 26.14 -7.70
CA GLY A 797 1.65 24.99 -7.26
C GLY A 797 1.27 25.08 -5.79
N ALA A 798 1.29 23.95 -5.09
CA ALA A 798 0.84 23.81 -3.71
C ALA A 798 2.03 23.64 -2.74
N ILE A 799 1.84 23.99 -1.47
CA ILE A 799 2.79 23.59 -0.41
C ILE A 799 2.58 22.13 0.01
N ALA A 800 1.32 21.69 -0.07
CA ALA A 800 0.88 20.32 0.20
C ALA A 800 -0.46 20.08 -0.48
N ALA A 801 -0.75 18.82 -0.81
CA ALA A 801 -2.03 18.37 -1.34
C ALA A 801 -2.57 17.21 -0.49
N TRP A 802 -3.84 17.28 -0.08
CA TRP A 802 -4.55 16.17 0.55
C TRP A 802 -5.59 15.63 -0.44
N SER A 803 -5.39 14.38 -0.85
CA SER A 803 -5.94 13.84 -2.10
C SER A 803 -6.14 12.33 -2.03
N SER A 804 -6.88 11.75 -2.98
CA SER A 804 -7.15 10.30 -3.03
C SER A 804 -6.20 9.54 -3.95
N SER A 805 -5.74 8.37 -3.51
CA SER A 805 -5.10 7.35 -4.35
C SER A 805 -6.09 6.45 -5.08
N GLY A 806 -7.37 6.48 -4.69
CA GLY A 806 -8.44 5.61 -5.20
C GLY A 806 -9.66 6.39 -5.69
N PHE A 807 -10.72 5.65 -5.95
CA PHE A 807 -12.06 6.21 -6.14
C PHE A 807 -12.69 6.60 -4.80
N GLY A 808 -13.78 7.34 -4.89
CA GLY A 808 -14.53 7.80 -3.74
C GLY A 808 -15.85 8.43 -4.15
N VAL A 809 -16.58 8.92 -3.17
CA VAL A 809 -17.93 9.48 -3.33
C VAL A 809 -18.01 10.81 -2.59
N ALA A 810 -18.73 11.77 -3.20
CA ALA A 810 -18.76 13.15 -2.74
C ALA A 810 -19.17 13.29 -1.27
N TYR A 811 -20.15 12.50 -0.81
CA TYR A 811 -20.60 12.58 0.59
C TYR A 811 -19.53 12.13 1.60
N GLY A 812 -18.66 11.17 1.25
CA GLY A 812 -17.50 10.82 2.08
C GLY A 812 -16.43 11.93 2.05
N HIS A 813 -16.14 12.47 0.87
CA HIS A 813 -15.20 13.59 0.74
C HIS A 813 -15.67 14.85 1.49
N ARG A 814 -16.99 15.06 1.56
CA ARG A 814 -17.59 16.15 2.34
C ARG A 814 -17.21 16.09 3.81
N GLN A 815 -17.25 14.92 4.44
CA GLN A 815 -16.91 14.80 5.86
C GLN A 815 -15.42 15.08 6.11
N LEU A 816 -14.54 14.58 5.22
CA LEU A 816 -13.11 14.91 5.24
C LEU A 816 -12.88 16.42 5.14
N LEU A 817 -13.54 17.08 4.17
CA LEU A 817 -13.46 18.52 3.95
C LEU A 817 -13.91 19.32 5.17
N LEU A 818 -15.10 19.02 5.69
CA LEU A 818 -15.69 19.79 6.79
C LEU A 818 -14.88 19.65 8.07
N GLY A 819 -14.45 18.44 8.44
CA GLY A 819 -13.61 18.22 9.62
C GLY A 819 -12.27 18.97 9.52
N PHE A 820 -11.65 19.00 8.34
CA PHE A 820 -10.44 19.79 8.11
C PHE A 820 -10.69 21.30 8.26
N VAL A 821 -11.72 21.80 7.58
CA VAL A 821 -12.02 23.24 7.50
C VAL A 821 -12.48 23.79 8.85
N GLU A 822 -13.29 23.04 9.59
CA GLU A 822 -13.69 23.40 10.95
C GLU A 822 -12.48 23.47 11.88
N ALA A 823 -11.59 22.47 11.85
CA ALA A 823 -10.38 22.47 12.66
C ALA A 823 -9.43 23.63 12.30
N LEU A 824 -9.32 23.98 11.02
CA LEU A 824 -8.49 25.09 10.57
C LEU A 824 -9.01 26.43 11.14
N TRP A 825 -10.31 26.68 11.03
CA TRP A 825 -10.88 27.97 11.38
C TRP A 825 -11.22 28.15 12.86
N SER A 826 -11.39 27.07 13.60
CA SER A 826 -11.54 27.08 15.06
C SER A 826 -10.20 27.15 15.80
N TRP A 827 -9.08 27.08 15.09
CA TRP A 827 -7.75 27.18 15.70
C TRP A 827 -7.47 28.59 16.23
N HIS A 828 -7.29 28.69 17.56
CA HIS A 828 -7.09 29.97 18.26
C HIS A 828 -5.73 30.09 18.95
N ALA A 829 -4.81 29.14 18.75
CA ALA A 829 -3.48 29.23 19.31
C ALA A 829 -2.65 30.32 18.60
N THR A 830 -1.60 30.81 19.28
CA THR A 830 -0.72 31.87 18.76
C THR A 830 0.13 31.43 17.58
N SER A 831 0.42 30.12 17.47
CA SER A 831 1.13 29.50 16.36
C SER A 831 0.13 28.87 15.39
N PRO A 832 0.39 28.84 14.07
CA PRO A 832 -0.49 28.18 13.11
C PRO A 832 -0.61 26.65 13.38
N PRO A 833 -1.75 26.03 13.03
CA PRO A 833 -1.92 24.58 13.20
C PRO A 833 -0.97 23.80 12.27
N PRO A 834 -0.38 22.69 12.72
CA PRO A 834 0.32 21.77 11.83
C PRO A 834 -0.68 21.06 10.91
N LEU A 835 -0.30 20.81 9.66
CA LEU A 835 -1.17 20.22 8.66
C LEU A 835 -1.71 18.82 9.07
N GLY A 836 -0.90 18.00 9.73
CA GLY A 836 -1.27 16.68 10.21
C GLY A 836 -2.42 16.72 11.22
N HIS A 837 -2.52 17.78 12.03
CA HIS A 837 -3.65 17.96 12.95
C HIS A 837 -4.97 18.18 12.18
N LEU A 838 -4.94 18.98 11.13
CA LEU A 838 -6.11 19.29 10.30
C LEU A 838 -6.58 18.07 9.50
N VAL A 839 -5.63 17.32 8.93
CA VAL A 839 -5.89 16.05 8.24
C VAL A 839 -6.50 15.03 9.21
N ALA A 840 -5.94 14.89 10.41
CA ALA A 840 -6.48 14.00 11.44
C ALA A 840 -7.90 14.40 11.89
N ALA A 841 -8.23 15.69 11.90
CA ALA A 841 -9.59 16.15 12.18
C ALA A 841 -10.57 15.74 11.08
N GLY A 842 -10.18 15.88 9.81
CA GLY A 842 -10.98 15.40 8.68
C GLY A 842 -11.20 13.88 8.70
N TYR A 843 -10.16 13.08 8.95
CA TYR A 843 -10.32 11.63 9.11
C TYR A 843 -11.25 11.27 10.27
N ALA A 844 -11.11 11.93 11.41
CA ALA A 844 -11.93 11.62 12.57
C ALA A 844 -13.40 12.05 12.38
N GLU A 845 -13.67 13.13 11.63
CA GLU A 845 -15.03 13.47 11.20
C GLU A 845 -15.62 12.40 10.27
N LEU A 846 -14.86 11.94 9.26
CA LEU A 846 -15.31 10.84 8.39
C LEU A 846 -15.55 9.54 9.19
N ALA A 847 -14.64 9.19 10.11
CA ALA A 847 -14.78 8.00 10.94
C ALA A 847 -16.01 8.07 11.84
N ALA A 848 -16.27 9.21 12.48
CA ALA A 848 -17.46 9.43 13.29
C ALA A 848 -18.74 9.44 12.44
N SER A 849 -18.65 9.96 11.22
CA SER A 849 -19.75 9.92 10.27
C SER A 849 -20.11 8.50 9.86
N GLY A 850 -19.17 7.55 9.75
CA GLY A 850 -19.44 6.20 9.23
C GLY A 850 -19.84 6.14 7.75
N GLU A 851 -19.80 7.25 7.03
CA GLU A 851 -20.13 7.33 5.60
C GLU A 851 -18.91 6.99 4.74
N ALA A 852 -19.06 6.15 3.71
CA ALA A 852 -17.98 5.81 2.77
C ALA A 852 -16.59 5.64 3.41
N PRO A 853 -16.44 4.77 4.44
CA PRO A 853 -15.25 4.68 5.27
C PRO A 853 -13.98 4.25 4.51
N ALA A 854 -14.12 3.74 3.28
CA ALA A 854 -12.99 3.48 2.40
C ALA A 854 -12.10 4.72 2.18
N SER A 855 -12.68 5.93 2.19
CA SER A 855 -11.91 7.17 2.03
C SER A 855 -10.93 7.42 3.18
N LEU A 856 -11.15 6.80 4.35
CA LEU A 856 -10.16 6.83 5.45
C LEU A 856 -8.83 6.19 5.02
N ARG A 857 -8.87 5.24 4.09
CA ARG A 857 -7.71 4.45 3.62
C ARG A 857 -7.17 4.90 2.27
N THR A 858 -7.99 5.52 1.41
CA THR A 858 -7.55 5.98 0.09
C THR A 858 -7.08 7.43 0.07
N PHE A 859 -7.48 8.27 1.03
CA PHE A 859 -6.91 9.62 1.14
C PHE A 859 -5.50 9.58 1.73
N LEU A 860 -4.63 10.45 1.23
CA LEU A 860 -3.25 10.60 1.66
C LEU A 860 -2.77 12.04 1.52
N LEU A 861 -1.77 12.40 2.32
CA LEU A 861 -1.14 13.71 2.32
C LEU A 861 0.16 13.66 1.51
N LEU A 862 0.21 14.40 0.41
CA LEU A 862 1.44 14.76 -0.29
C LEU A 862 1.99 16.06 0.31
N GLY A 863 2.99 15.95 1.17
CA GLY A 863 3.58 17.05 1.93
C GLY A 863 4.06 16.63 3.31
N ASP A 864 4.64 17.58 4.04
CA ASP A 864 5.09 17.37 5.42
C ASP A 864 3.95 17.71 6.39
N PRO A 865 3.42 16.76 7.19
CA PRO A 865 2.35 16.97 8.16
C PRO A 865 2.71 17.98 9.26
N LEU A 866 3.99 18.29 9.45
CA LEU A 866 4.45 19.28 10.42
C LEU A 866 4.48 20.71 9.87
N THR A 867 4.19 20.88 8.57
CA THR A 867 4.10 22.19 7.94
C THR A 867 3.03 23.04 8.64
N PRO A 868 3.38 24.21 9.21
CA PRO A 868 2.39 25.11 9.81
C PRO A 868 1.54 25.76 8.71
N VAL A 869 0.23 25.52 8.74
CA VAL A 869 -0.68 26.05 7.71
C VAL A 869 -0.85 27.55 7.87
N ALA A 870 -0.43 28.32 6.86
CA ALA A 870 -0.42 29.78 6.92
C ALA A 870 -1.80 30.45 6.75
N ALA A 871 -2.82 29.68 6.34
CA ALA A 871 -4.19 30.16 6.19
C ALA A 871 -4.71 30.71 7.54
N ARG A 872 -5.27 31.93 7.52
CA ARG A 872 -5.74 32.62 8.73
C ARG A 872 -6.82 33.66 8.41
N PRO A 873 -7.75 33.94 9.34
CA PRO A 873 -8.74 34.99 9.14
C PRO A 873 -8.12 36.39 9.19
N LEU A 874 -8.82 37.38 8.62
CA LEU A 874 -8.48 38.80 8.75
C LEU A 874 -9.03 39.35 10.08
N TYR A 875 -8.18 39.49 11.09
CA TYR A 875 -8.52 40.30 12.28
C TYR A 875 -8.23 41.78 11.99
N ARG A 876 -9.28 42.60 11.95
CA ARG A 876 -9.16 44.06 11.94
C ARG A 876 -9.06 44.55 13.39
N VAL A 877 -7.93 45.17 13.74
CA VAL A 877 -7.79 45.89 15.00
C VAL A 877 -7.90 47.38 14.69
N ASP A 878 -9.05 47.98 15.02
CA ASP A 878 -9.21 49.43 14.96
C ASP A 878 -8.61 50.03 16.25
N VAL A 879 -7.46 50.69 16.14
CA VAL A 879 -6.82 51.38 17.26
C VAL A 879 -7.22 52.86 17.21
N PRO A 880 -7.79 53.45 18.26
CA PRO A 880 -8.09 54.89 18.27
C PRO A 880 -6.79 55.68 18.19
N LEU A 881 -6.68 56.52 17.15
CA LEU A 881 -5.55 57.43 16.97
C LEU A 881 -5.74 58.62 17.92
N LEU A 882 -5.09 58.59 19.09
CA LEU A 882 -4.99 59.75 19.96
C LEU A 882 -3.90 60.68 19.42
N GLN A 883 -4.29 61.64 18.57
CA GLN A 883 -3.46 62.81 18.28
C GLN A 883 -3.40 63.71 19.52
N ARG A 884 -2.19 64.02 20.00
CA ARG A 884 -1.95 65.00 21.06
C ARG A 884 -1.82 66.40 20.49
#